data_AF-A0A8H6WLL6-F1
#
_entry.id   AF-A0A8H6WLL6-F1
#
_cell.length_a   1.000
_cell.length_b   1.000
_cell.length_c   1.000
_cell.angle_alpha   90.00
_cell.angle_beta   90.00
_cell.angle_gamma   90.00
#
_symmetry.space_group_name_H-M   'P 1'
#
loop_
_entity.id
_entity.type
_entity.pdbx_description
1 polymer ?
#
loop_
_entity_poly.entity_id
_entity_poly.type
_entity_poly.pdbx_seq_one_letter_code
_entity_poly.pdbx_strand_id
1 'polypeptide(L)'
;MYFPQSPGMSQKLPAHHDQNVNPWNRQHLGVGVNPQAQQPPTSPGYALYTNGAIMQHPHMAPMQHHHQNSLSHFPSPPNMQQQSPVAQPISTHWSQQLMKYEGVRASRSPHHRARASAMTTRGTTKSTITITNPNKPPEDDAPPSPSLALAAARDHPSSTVAPSNDTENRPTVLKVPDSTWHSLDMGGIGLKTIPPKSGLFTFNFLTFLYLNHNALSVVPPEIAKLRHLELLDLSGNGLATLPPEIGMMVSLKELFVFDNLLTTIPHEYGTLHRLRTLGIEGNPMDAQLKAMLQKDGTPALISYLRDSAPMPLSPPPRKVVNINPMEPGAETVKVMSFNILCERAATTKLYGYTPSWALAWDYRRARIMEEVTASKADIVCLQEVDIGQYEEFFSKQLRELGYEGVYGAKTRYRTMSDPDRRQVDGSAIFYKRDRFQLVENHLVEFNTIAMQRHDFKKTDAMFNRVLVRDHIGIVCLLEDIETGTRMVVTNTHLHWDAAYSDVKLVQTALLLEEVEKIASAFAKYPPRPPATPSAHEDESAPRPVPPTYSDGTKIPMILCGDFNSTPLSGVYDFLSSGTLNANHPDFLSHTYGNYTSEGLRHKLGLKSAYSLMGPGGVSEEIMPMTNLTPGFRAVIDYIWYSSANVVLNSVVGEIDREYLEKVVGFPNQHFPSDHIALTATFTIKPPREANAPRLPPTFS
;
A
#
# COMPACT_ATOMS: atom_id res chain seq x y z
N MET A 1 26.69 37.37 -51.92
CA MET A 1 28.11 37.64 -51.62
C MET A 1 28.39 36.94 -50.30
N TYR A 2 29.20 35.90 -50.12
CA TYR A 2 30.24 35.22 -50.89
C TYR A 2 30.13 33.72 -50.53
N PHE A 3 30.15 32.82 -51.53
CA PHE A 3 30.50 31.39 -51.40
C PHE A 3 32.02 31.24 -51.58
N PRO A 4 32.69 30.17 -51.08
CA PRO A 4 32.89 28.96 -51.93
C PRO A 4 32.94 27.62 -51.14
N GLN A 5 32.25 26.57 -51.59
CA GLN A 5 32.71 25.45 -52.45
C GLN A 5 33.23 24.20 -51.70
N SER A 6 32.50 23.10 -51.90
CA SER A 6 32.98 21.72 -51.81
C SER A 6 33.94 21.38 -52.96
N PRO A 7 34.62 20.23 -52.89
CA PRO A 7 34.56 19.30 -54.01
C PRO A 7 34.25 17.86 -53.56
N GLY A 8 33.45 17.16 -54.36
CA GLY A 8 33.31 15.71 -54.33
C GLY A 8 34.03 15.04 -55.50
N MET A 9 34.24 13.72 -55.39
CA MET A 9 34.24 12.68 -56.45
C MET A 9 34.64 11.35 -55.76
N SER A 10 33.82 10.29 -55.68
CA SER A 10 33.32 9.35 -56.70
C SER A 10 34.29 8.21 -57.05
N GLN A 11 33.92 6.96 -56.70
CA GLN A 11 34.10 5.69 -57.46
C GLN A 11 33.32 4.57 -56.72
N LYS A 12 32.19 4.06 -57.22
CA LYS A 12 31.92 3.07 -58.31
C LYS A 12 31.86 1.60 -57.80
N LEU A 13 30.68 1.01 -57.97
CA LEU A 13 30.27 -0.41 -57.85
C LEU A 13 30.91 -1.31 -58.94
N PRO A 14 30.82 -2.66 -58.86
CA PRO A 14 29.65 -3.46 -59.34
C PRO A 14 29.27 -4.63 -58.37
N ALA A 15 27.99 -4.97 -58.12
CA ALA A 15 27.00 -5.73 -58.91
C ALA A 15 27.34 -7.22 -59.20
N HIS A 16 26.54 -8.15 -58.65
CA HIS A 16 26.07 -9.47 -59.17
C HIS A 16 25.30 -10.19 -58.02
N HIS A 17 23.96 -10.21 -57.95
CA HIS A 17 22.91 -10.95 -58.68
C HIS A 17 22.81 -12.46 -58.37
N ASP A 18 21.70 -12.80 -57.71
CA ASP A 18 20.84 -14.00 -57.73
C ASP A 18 21.42 -15.40 -57.50
N GLN A 19 20.86 -16.13 -56.51
CA GLN A 19 19.84 -17.15 -56.78
C GLN A 19 19.29 -17.80 -55.49
N ASN A 20 17.96 -18.02 -55.53
CA ASN A 20 17.16 -19.05 -54.88
C ASN A 20 17.90 -20.17 -54.11
N VAL A 21 17.34 -20.57 -52.96
CA VAL A 21 16.54 -21.82 -52.83
C VAL A 21 16.20 -22.04 -51.35
N ASN A 22 14.90 -22.13 -51.10
CA ASN A 22 14.25 -22.63 -49.90
C ASN A 22 14.36 -24.17 -49.85
N PRO A 23 14.61 -24.80 -48.68
CA PRO A 23 14.24 -26.19 -48.52
C PRO A 23 13.38 -26.44 -47.27
N TRP A 24 12.11 -26.74 -47.54
CA TRP A 24 11.31 -27.78 -46.89
C TRP A 24 10.71 -27.54 -45.50
N ASN A 25 9.51 -26.98 -45.59
CA ASN A 25 8.28 -27.43 -44.94
C ASN A 25 8.14 -28.98 -44.92
N ARG A 26 7.75 -29.57 -43.77
CA ARG A 26 6.90 -30.78 -43.75
C ARG A 26 6.00 -30.83 -42.52
N GLN A 27 4.73 -31.03 -42.82
CA GLN A 27 3.56 -31.06 -41.97
C GLN A 27 3.19 -32.48 -41.49
N HIS A 28 2.51 -32.51 -40.33
CA HIS A 28 1.45 -33.41 -39.85
C HIS A 28 1.73 -34.89 -39.52
N LEU A 29 1.43 -35.26 -38.27
CA LEU A 29 0.30 -36.13 -37.89
C LEU A 29 0.07 -36.09 -36.36
N GLY A 30 -1.18 -35.97 -35.94
CA GLY A 30 -1.60 -35.84 -34.54
C GLY A 30 -1.98 -37.17 -33.89
N VAL A 31 -1.90 -37.21 -32.55
CA VAL A 31 -2.68 -38.09 -31.66
C VAL A 31 -2.89 -37.32 -30.36
N GLY A 32 -4.14 -37.16 -29.92
CA GLY A 32 -4.49 -36.47 -28.68
C GLY A 32 -4.41 -37.37 -27.46
N VAL A 33 -4.09 -36.79 -26.28
CA VAL A 33 -4.46 -37.29 -24.95
C VAL A 33 -4.57 -36.10 -23.96
N ASN A 34 -5.58 -36.19 -23.09
CA ASN A 34 -6.01 -35.37 -21.95
C ASN A 34 -4.95 -34.64 -21.09
N PRO A 35 -5.33 -33.56 -20.35
CA PRO A 35 -4.43 -32.79 -19.49
C PRO A 35 -4.31 -33.40 -18.08
N GLN A 36 -3.07 -33.64 -17.64
CA GLN A 36 -2.74 -33.88 -16.24
C GLN A 36 -1.81 -32.79 -15.73
N ALA A 37 -2.08 -32.40 -14.48
CA ALA A 37 -1.48 -31.32 -13.71
C ALA A 37 0.06 -31.23 -13.83
N GLN A 38 0.55 -30.06 -14.22
CA GLN A 38 1.96 -29.70 -14.10
C GLN A 38 2.25 -29.27 -12.66
N GLN A 39 3.21 -29.95 -12.04
CA GLN A 39 3.83 -29.55 -10.77
C GLN A 39 4.61 -28.24 -10.93
N PRO A 40 4.70 -27.38 -9.89
CA PRO A 40 5.55 -26.20 -9.93
C PRO A 40 7.04 -26.57 -9.80
N PRO A 41 7.95 -25.73 -10.33
CA PRO A 41 9.38 -26.00 -10.32
C PRO A 41 9.99 -25.86 -8.92
N THR A 42 11.04 -26.64 -8.67
CA THR A 42 11.85 -26.62 -7.44
C THR A 42 12.61 -25.30 -7.26
N SER A 43 12.50 -24.71 -6.07
CA SER A 43 13.11 -23.43 -5.68
C SER A 43 14.65 -23.40 -5.76
N PRO A 44 15.28 -22.28 -6.15
CA PRO A 44 16.71 -22.06 -5.95
C PRO A 44 17.03 -21.75 -4.48
N GLY A 45 18.16 -22.27 -3.98
CA GLY A 45 18.58 -22.18 -2.59
C GLY A 45 18.92 -20.76 -2.11
N TYR A 46 18.62 -20.51 -0.84
CA TYR A 46 18.97 -19.29 -0.12
C TYR A 46 20.47 -19.24 0.20
N ALA A 47 21.16 -18.17 -0.20
CA ALA A 47 22.50 -17.82 0.27
C ALA A 47 22.38 -16.80 1.42
N LEU A 48 22.80 -17.20 2.62
CA LEU A 48 22.94 -16.31 3.78
C LEU A 48 24.36 -15.73 3.80
N TYR A 49 24.45 -14.40 3.85
CA TYR A 49 25.69 -13.65 3.98
C TYR A 49 26.42 -13.97 5.30
N THR A 50 27.67 -14.43 5.19
CA THR A 50 28.63 -14.54 6.29
C THR A 50 29.51 -13.29 6.34
N ASN A 51 29.50 -12.56 7.47
CA ASN A 51 30.43 -11.48 7.74
C ASN A 51 31.82 -12.03 8.07
N GLY A 52 32.84 -11.48 7.38
CA GLY A 52 34.23 -11.89 7.47
C GLY A 52 34.94 -11.47 8.76
N ALA A 53 35.84 -12.34 9.20
CA ALA A 53 36.83 -12.10 10.24
C ALA A 53 38.11 -11.47 9.65
N ILE A 54 38.75 -10.59 10.42
CA ILE A 54 40.17 -10.23 10.25
C ILE A 54 40.89 -10.56 11.56
N MET A 55 42.00 -11.30 11.43
CA MET A 55 42.91 -11.77 12.49
C MET A 55 43.83 -10.66 13.01
N GLN A 56 44.26 -10.75 14.29
CA GLN A 56 45.66 -11.05 14.70
C GLN A 56 45.89 -10.92 16.23
N HIS A 57 46.18 -12.07 16.88
CA HIS A 57 47.27 -12.39 17.83
C HIS A 57 47.51 -11.63 19.17
N PRO A 58 48.20 -12.27 20.16
CA PRO A 58 47.69 -12.45 21.54
C PRO A 58 48.56 -11.82 22.64
N HIS A 59 48.03 -11.61 23.85
CA HIS A 59 48.86 -11.50 25.07
C HIS A 59 48.15 -11.93 26.36
N MET A 60 48.77 -12.91 27.01
CA MET A 60 49.08 -13.09 28.45
C MET A 60 48.01 -12.91 29.53
N ALA A 61 47.84 -13.99 30.29
CA ALA A 61 47.27 -14.07 31.62
C ALA A 61 48.11 -13.34 32.69
N PRO A 62 47.56 -13.16 33.89
CA PRO A 62 48.30 -13.58 35.07
C PRO A 62 47.51 -14.48 36.04
N MET A 63 48.28 -15.40 36.61
CA MET A 63 48.09 -16.13 37.88
C MET A 63 47.57 -15.21 39.02
N GLN A 64 46.81 -15.68 40.01
CA GLN A 64 47.19 -16.45 41.21
C GLN A 64 45.89 -16.49 42.09
N HIS A 65 45.45 -17.53 42.80
CA HIS A 65 46.10 -18.13 43.97
C HIS A 65 45.40 -19.46 44.35
N HIS A 66 46.21 -20.40 44.83
CA HIS A 66 45.86 -21.66 45.46
C HIS A 66 45.02 -21.53 46.74
N HIS A 67 44.14 -22.51 46.97
CA HIS A 67 44.15 -23.24 48.25
C HIS A 67 43.97 -24.74 48.02
N GLN A 68 44.96 -25.51 48.51
CA GLN A 68 45.00 -26.95 48.57
C GLN A 68 44.05 -27.48 49.65
N ASN A 69 43.43 -28.63 49.40
CA ASN A 69 43.35 -29.69 50.40
C ASN A 69 43.28 -31.06 49.70
N SER A 70 44.27 -31.88 50.02
CA SER A 70 44.52 -33.22 49.48
C SER A 70 43.76 -34.28 50.26
N LEU A 71 43.35 -35.38 49.60
CA LEU A 71 43.45 -36.78 50.07
C LEU A 71 43.00 -37.74 48.95
N SER A 72 43.51 -38.97 49.01
CA SER A 72 43.98 -39.81 47.90
C SER A 72 43.19 -41.13 47.65
N HIS A 73 43.43 -41.75 46.48
CA HIS A 73 43.24 -43.18 46.08
C HIS A 73 41.80 -43.64 45.70
N PHE A 74 41.46 -44.45 44.67
CA PHE A 74 42.10 -45.41 43.73
C PHE A 74 41.30 -45.42 42.37
N PRO A 75 41.83 -45.97 41.24
CA PRO A 75 41.12 -46.07 39.96
C PRO A 75 40.44 -47.45 39.72
N SER A 76 39.38 -47.49 38.91
CA SER A 76 38.66 -48.72 38.47
C SER A 76 37.87 -48.46 37.16
N PRO A 77 37.54 -49.49 36.35
CA PRO A 77 37.81 -49.56 34.90
C PRO A 77 36.68 -49.08 33.96
N PRO A 78 36.86 -49.08 32.61
CA PRO A 78 35.96 -48.41 31.67
C PRO A 78 34.70 -49.25 31.46
N ASN A 79 33.53 -48.62 31.58
CA ASN A 79 32.27 -49.27 31.24
C ASN A 79 31.75 -48.74 29.90
N MET A 80 31.29 -49.68 29.09
CA MET A 80 31.00 -49.58 27.66
C MET A 80 29.99 -48.48 27.33
N GLN A 81 30.23 -47.82 26.19
CA GLN A 81 29.31 -46.94 25.50
C GLN A 81 27.95 -47.63 25.26
N GLN A 82 26.90 -47.09 25.86
CA GLN A 82 25.61 -47.01 25.19
C GLN A 82 25.52 -45.62 24.57
N GLN A 83 25.67 -45.57 23.24
CA GLN A 83 25.40 -44.36 22.47
C GLN A 83 23.91 -44.04 22.60
N SER A 84 23.57 -43.06 23.42
CA SER A 84 22.34 -42.30 23.28
C SER A 84 22.35 -41.62 21.90
N PRO A 85 21.21 -41.53 21.19
CA PRO A 85 21.17 -40.76 19.94
C PRO A 85 21.58 -39.33 20.26
N VAL A 86 22.54 -38.79 19.52
CA VAL A 86 22.98 -37.41 19.64
C VAL A 86 21.76 -36.52 19.41
N ALA A 87 21.21 -35.96 20.49
CA ALA A 87 20.12 -35.00 20.42
C ALA A 87 20.63 -33.82 19.59
N GLN A 88 19.98 -33.59 18.44
CA GLN A 88 20.17 -32.36 17.67
C GLN A 88 20.00 -31.17 18.63
N PRO A 89 20.90 -30.17 18.60
CA PRO A 89 20.79 -29.03 19.50
C PRO A 89 19.43 -28.35 19.27
N ILE A 90 18.63 -28.29 20.32
CA ILE A 90 17.33 -27.64 20.29
C ILE A 90 17.54 -26.17 19.91
N SER A 91 16.81 -25.69 18.89
CA SER A 91 16.90 -24.28 18.50
C SER A 91 16.44 -23.38 19.65
N THR A 92 17.07 -22.20 19.79
CA THR A 92 16.69 -21.22 20.83
C THR A 92 15.22 -20.83 20.76
N HIS A 93 14.69 -20.71 19.53
CA HIS A 93 13.27 -20.50 19.26
C HIS A 93 12.42 -21.65 19.84
N TRP A 94 12.79 -22.90 19.61
CA TRP A 94 12.06 -24.05 20.13
C TRP A 94 12.13 -24.15 21.65
N SER A 95 13.28 -23.87 22.28
CA SER A 95 13.38 -23.79 23.75
C SER A 95 12.45 -22.75 24.35
N GLN A 96 12.37 -21.55 23.76
CA GLN A 96 11.44 -20.50 24.22
C GLN A 96 9.98 -20.96 24.08
N GLN A 97 9.66 -21.67 23.01
CA GLN A 97 8.32 -22.21 22.78
C GLN A 97 7.95 -23.29 23.81
N LEU A 98 8.89 -24.14 24.22
CA LEU A 98 8.69 -25.11 25.31
C LEU A 98 8.46 -24.42 26.66
N MET A 99 9.19 -23.34 26.97
CA MET A 99 8.91 -22.56 28.19
C MET A 99 7.51 -21.93 28.16
N LYS A 100 7.09 -21.38 27.01
CA LYS A 100 5.72 -20.87 26.84
C LYS A 100 4.68 -21.99 27.02
N TYR A 101 4.95 -23.18 26.48
CA TYR A 101 4.09 -24.36 26.64
C TYR A 101 3.90 -24.76 28.11
N GLU A 102 4.99 -24.88 28.87
CA GLU A 102 4.92 -25.16 30.31
C GLU A 102 4.16 -24.08 31.09
N GLY A 103 4.43 -22.80 30.78
CA GLY A 103 3.74 -21.67 31.39
C GLY A 103 2.23 -21.68 31.14
N VAL A 104 1.79 -22.06 29.94
CA VAL A 104 0.37 -22.21 29.61
C VAL A 104 -0.23 -23.41 30.33
N ARG A 105 0.47 -24.54 30.45
CA ARG A 105 -0.01 -25.69 31.23
C ARG A 105 -0.14 -25.40 32.72
N ALA A 106 0.60 -24.44 33.26
CA ALA A 106 0.44 -23.99 34.63
C ALA A 106 -0.77 -23.06 34.83
N SER A 107 -1.28 -22.40 33.78
CA SER A 107 -2.36 -21.42 33.86
C SER A 107 -3.78 -22.01 33.81
N ARG A 108 -4.03 -23.15 34.48
CA ARG A 108 -5.30 -23.91 34.43
C ARG A 108 -6.43 -23.38 35.30
N SER A 109 -6.10 -22.53 36.26
CA SER A 109 -7.09 -22.04 37.20
C SER A 109 -7.96 -20.95 36.56
N PRO A 110 -9.25 -20.82 36.92
CA PRO A 110 -10.15 -19.85 36.30
C PRO A 110 -9.58 -18.42 36.32
N HIS A 111 -9.64 -17.72 35.18
CA HIS A 111 -9.13 -16.34 35.04
C HIS A 111 -7.69 -16.16 35.56
N HIS A 112 -6.82 -17.13 35.30
CA HIS A 112 -5.46 -17.13 35.83
C HIS A 112 -4.66 -15.87 35.45
N ARG A 113 -4.73 -15.45 34.18
CA ARG A 113 -3.95 -14.30 33.66
C ARG A 113 -4.47 -13.00 34.25
N ALA A 114 -5.78 -12.83 34.35
CA ALA A 114 -6.39 -11.67 34.99
C ALA A 114 -6.00 -11.59 36.48
N ARG A 115 -6.03 -12.71 37.22
CA ARG A 115 -5.61 -12.73 38.63
C ARG A 115 -4.12 -12.42 38.81
N ALA A 116 -3.26 -13.00 37.98
CA ALA A 116 -1.82 -12.73 38.02
C ALA A 116 -1.51 -11.25 37.71
N SER A 117 -2.19 -10.67 36.72
CA SER A 117 -2.08 -9.24 36.41
C SER A 117 -2.52 -8.38 37.59
N ALA A 118 -3.68 -8.68 38.19
CA ALA A 118 -4.20 -7.94 39.34
C ALA A 118 -3.28 -8.02 40.57
N MET A 119 -2.65 -9.18 40.83
CA MET A 119 -1.68 -9.34 41.91
C MET A 119 -0.42 -8.51 41.67
N THR A 120 0.07 -8.46 40.44
CA THR A 120 1.24 -7.67 40.04
C THR A 120 0.97 -6.17 40.24
N THR A 121 -0.19 -5.68 39.80
CA THR A 121 -0.59 -4.27 39.96
C THR A 121 -0.79 -3.90 41.44
N ARG A 122 -1.32 -4.81 42.27
CA ARG A 122 -1.46 -4.59 43.72
C ARG A 122 -0.12 -4.58 44.47
N GLY A 123 0.92 -5.25 43.94
CA GLY A 123 2.27 -5.19 44.49
C GLY A 123 2.91 -3.80 44.39
N THR A 124 2.53 -3.02 43.37
CA THR A 124 2.99 -1.64 43.14
C THR A 124 2.20 -0.55 43.87
N THR A 125 1.00 -0.85 44.40
CA THR A 125 0.16 0.10 45.14
C THR A 125 -0.24 -0.46 46.51
N LYS A 126 0.69 -0.52 47.46
CA LYS A 126 0.33 -0.67 48.87
C LYS A 126 -0.18 0.66 49.43
N SER A 127 -1.45 0.98 49.16
CA SER A 127 -2.27 1.75 50.08
C SER A 127 -3.30 0.79 50.66
N THR A 128 -3.06 0.38 51.91
CA THR A 128 -3.95 -0.49 52.68
C THR A 128 -5.34 0.15 52.78
N ILE A 129 -6.32 -0.33 52.01
CA ILE A 129 -7.72 -0.07 52.31
C ILE A 129 -8.19 -1.23 53.19
N THR A 130 -8.35 -0.94 54.47
CA THR A 130 -8.89 -1.88 55.45
C THR A 130 -10.34 -2.19 55.07
N ILE A 131 -10.65 -3.47 54.83
CA ILE A 131 -12.03 -3.92 54.62
C ILE A 131 -12.76 -3.82 55.97
N THR A 132 -13.66 -2.85 56.11
CA THR A 132 -14.58 -2.77 57.25
C THR A 132 -15.77 -3.69 57.01
N ASN A 133 -16.04 -4.57 57.98
CA ASN A 133 -17.23 -5.43 57.99
C ASN A 133 -18.49 -4.56 58.21
N PRO A 134 -19.47 -4.56 57.29
CA PRO A 134 -20.64 -3.67 57.36
C PRO A 134 -21.63 -3.98 58.50
N ASN A 135 -21.39 -5.01 59.33
CA ASN A 135 -22.28 -5.39 60.45
C ASN A 135 -21.74 -5.07 61.85
N LYS A 136 -20.71 -4.22 62.00
CA LYS A 136 -20.22 -3.83 63.33
C LYS A 136 -20.90 -2.53 63.81
N PRO A 137 -21.58 -2.52 64.99
CA PRO A 137 -22.21 -1.30 65.50
C PRO A 137 -21.15 -0.29 65.98
N PRO A 138 -21.46 1.03 65.93
CA PRO A 138 -20.52 2.08 66.30
C PRO A 138 -20.46 2.24 67.83
N GLU A 139 -19.25 2.35 68.39
CA GLU A 139 -19.01 2.81 69.75
C GLU A 139 -18.35 4.20 69.73
N ASP A 140 -18.73 4.99 70.73
CA ASP A 140 -18.60 6.44 70.85
C ASP A 140 -17.19 7.01 71.13
N ASP A 141 -17.09 8.29 70.82
CA ASP A 141 -16.06 9.33 71.00
C ASP A 141 -15.06 9.26 72.19
N ALA A 142 -13.79 9.61 71.92
CA ALA A 142 -13.07 10.76 72.54
C ALA A 142 -11.56 10.87 72.12
N PRO A 143 -11.01 12.10 71.88
CA PRO A 143 -9.58 12.39 71.58
C PRO A 143 -8.89 13.16 72.76
N PRO A 144 -7.68 13.82 72.69
CA PRO A 144 -6.57 13.86 71.69
C PRO A 144 -5.09 13.83 72.24
N SER A 145 -4.10 13.61 71.31
CA SER A 145 -2.76 14.26 71.16
C SER A 145 -1.55 14.00 72.14
N PRO A 146 -0.26 14.34 71.81
CA PRO A 146 0.41 14.59 70.50
C PRO A 146 1.89 14.08 70.31
N SER A 147 2.38 14.23 69.06
CA SER A 147 3.74 14.65 68.61
C SER A 147 4.97 13.70 68.65
N LEU A 148 5.66 13.54 67.51
CA LEU A 148 6.85 14.33 67.14
C LEU A 148 7.39 13.95 65.74
N ALA A 149 7.71 14.98 64.96
CA ALA A 149 8.42 14.91 63.68
C ALA A 149 9.93 15.06 63.91
N LEU A 150 10.76 14.50 63.00
CA LEU A 150 12.06 15.09 62.66
C LEU A 150 12.63 14.54 61.35
N ALA A 151 13.27 15.45 60.62
CA ALA A 151 13.71 15.42 59.23
C ALA A 151 15.11 14.82 59.02
N ALA A 152 15.47 14.50 57.77
CA ALA A 152 16.71 14.94 57.09
C ALA A 152 16.82 14.37 55.66
N ALA A 153 17.48 15.15 54.79
CA ALA A 153 17.63 14.94 53.35
C ALA A 153 19.08 14.60 52.95
N ARG A 154 19.24 14.17 51.68
CA ARG A 154 20.43 14.17 50.78
C ARG A 154 21.32 12.92 50.76
N ASP A 155 21.44 12.26 49.60
CA ASP A 155 22.51 12.47 48.60
C ASP A 155 22.43 11.45 47.43
N HIS A 156 22.65 11.93 46.19
CA HIS A 156 22.90 11.14 44.96
C HIS A 156 24.41 11.17 44.65
N PRO A 157 24.97 10.21 43.87
CA PRO A 157 25.30 10.56 42.48
C PRO A 157 25.28 9.41 41.42
N SER A 158 25.07 9.83 40.16
CA SER A 158 25.68 9.37 38.87
C SER A 158 25.55 7.90 38.42
N SER A 159 24.92 7.51 37.29
CA SER A 159 25.05 7.85 35.85
C SER A 159 26.24 7.22 35.11
N THR A 160 25.95 6.33 34.12
CA THR A 160 26.54 6.20 32.76
C THR A 160 25.86 5.02 32.01
N VAL A 161 24.89 5.22 31.09
CA VAL A 161 24.93 5.53 29.62
C VAL A 161 25.36 4.31 28.76
N ALA A 162 24.44 3.54 28.13
CA ALA A 162 23.81 3.67 26.78
C ALA A 162 24.45 2.66 25.76
N PRO A 163 23.87 2.29 24.59
CA PRO A 163 22.98 3.09 23.75
C PRO A 163 21.64 2.47 23.31
N SER A 164 20.77 3.43 23.07
CA SER A 164 19.52 3.47 22.33
C SER A 164 19.64 3.00 20.87
N ASN A 165 18.60 2.34 20.39
CA ASN A 165 18.21 2.31 18.98
C ASN A 165 16.69 2.42 18.89
N ASP A 166 16.19 3.64 19.09
CA ASP A 166 14.82 4.03 18.75
C ASP A 166 14.80 4.49 17.29
N THR A 167 14.44 3.58 16.40
CA THR A 167 13.93 3.90 15.06
C THR A 167 12.77 2.96 14.75
N GLU A 168 11.58 3.30 15.25
CA GLU A 168 10.30 2.89 14.65
C GLU A 168 9.15 3.68 15.30
N ASN A 169 9.12 5.00 15.08
CA ASN A 169 7.92 5.81 15.31
C ASN A 169 7.27 6.10 13.95
N ARG A 170 6.38 5.19 13.54
CA ARG A 170 5.42 5.40 12.44
C ARG A 170 4.02 5.42 13.05
N PRO A 171 3.33 6.57 13.15
CA PRO A 171 1.94 6.57 13.59
C PRO A 171 1.03 6.33 12.37
N THR A 172 0.58 5.08 12.19
CA THR A 172 -0.62 4.76 11.40
C THR A 172 -1.41 3.72 12.18
N VAL A 173 -2.18 4.20 13.14
CA VAL A 173 -3.19 3.40 13.84
C VAL A 173 -4.42 4.29 13.89
N LEU A 174 -5.56 3.82 13.36
CA LEU A 174 -6.86 4.33 13.78
C LEU A 174 -6.82 4.40 15.30
N LYS A 175 -6.78 5.61 15.86
CA LYS A 175 -6.60 5.84 17.29
C LYS A 175 -7.52 4.87 18.02
N VAL A 176 -6.93 3.96 18.80
CA VAL A 176 -7.68 2.97 19.59
C VAL A 176 -8.76 3.78 20.32
N PRO A 177 -10.04 3.35 20.33
CA PRO A 177 -11.00 3.96 21.23
C PRO A 177 -10.31 4.04 22.60
N ASP A 178 -10.37 5.18 23.30
CA ASP A 178 -9.79 5.34 24.65
C ASP A 178 -10.55 4.41 25.64
N SER A 179 -10.43 3.10 25.42
CA SER A 179 -10.92 2.02 26.24
C SER A 179 -9.83 1.77 27.26
N THR A 180 -10.23 1.78 28.53
CA THR A 180 -9.29 1.57 29.63
C THR A 180 -8.75 0.13 29.68
N TRP A 181 -9.29 -0.79 28.88
CA TRP A 181 -8.91 -2.20 28.83
C TRP A 181 -8.84 -2.75 27.39
N HIS A 182 -7.91 -3.69 27.17
CA HIS A 182 -7.63 -4.31 25.86
C HIS A 182 -7.39 -5.83 25.95
N SER A 183 -7.48 -6.40 27.16
CA SER A 183 -7.20 -7.82 27.43
C SER A 183 -8.42 -8.47 28.07
N LEU A 184 -8.82 -9.63 27.55
CA LEU A 184 -9.91 -10.44 28.08
C LEU A 184 -9.44 -11.85 28.41
N ASP A 185 -9.63 -12.27 29.67
CA ASP A 185 -9.30 -13.61 30.13
C ASP A 185 -10.58 -14.40 30.46
N MET A 186 -10.85 -15.41 29.65
CA MET A 186 -11.93 -16.38 29.82
C MET A 186 -11.37 -17.80 29.96
N GLY A 187 -10.12 -17.94 30.41
CA GLY A 187 -9.47 -19.24 30.58
C GLY A 187 -9.93 -19.98 31.84
N GLY A 188 -10.01 -21.31 31.77
CA GLY A 188 -10.27 -22.18 32.92
C GLY A 188 -11.71 -22.14 33.46
N ILE A 189 -12.66 -21.56 32.73
CA ILE A 189 -14.06 -21.42 33.20
C ILE A 189 -14.98 -22.54 32.69
N GLY A 190 -14.46 -23.46 31.88
CA GLY A 190 -15.20 -24.63 31.39
C GLY A 190 -16.13 -24.33 30.21
N LEU A 191 -15.80 -23.36 29.35
CA LEU A 191 -16.59 -23.08 28.15
C LEU A 191 -16.62 -24.29 27.22
N LYS A 192 -17.81 -24.71 26.79
CA LYS A 192 -17.97 -25.78 25.79
C LYS A 192 -18.13 -25.25 24.37
N THR A 193 -18.73 -24.08 24.23
CA THR A 193 -19.06 -23.48 22.93
C THR A 193 -19.00 -21.96 23.02
N ILE A 194 -18.53 -21.31 21.96
CA ILE A 194 -18.66 -19.86 21.78
C ILE A 194 -19.69 -19.61 20.68
N PRO A 195 -20.86 -19.02 20.99
CA PRO A 195 -21.85 -18.73 19.97
C PRO A 195 -21.30 -17.76 18.90
N PRO A 196 -21.54 -18.01 17.60
CA PRO A 196 -21.16 -17.10 16.51
C PRO A 196 -21.67 -15.66 16.68
N LYS A 197 -22.85 -15.49 17.30
CA LYS A 197 -23.47 -14.19 17.60
C LYS A 197 -23.13 -13.65 19.00
N SER A 198 -22.08 -14.18 19.64
CA SER A 198 -21.69 -13.71 20.97
C SER A 198 -21.22 -12.25 20.93
N GLY A 199 -21.44 -11.53 22.02
CA GLY A 199 -20.90 -10.17 22.19
C GLY A 199 -19.37 -10.10 22.20
N LEU A 200 -18.67 -11.23 22.35
CA LEU A 200 -17.21 -11.28 22.31
C LEU A 200 -16.64 -10.67 21.01
N PHE A 201 -17.27 -10.97 19.88
CA PHE A 201 -16.80 -10.53 18.56
C PHE A 201 -17.15 -9.08 18.22
N THR A 202 -17.80 -8.35 19.13
CA THR A 202 -18.01 -6.90 18.98
C THR A 202 -16.87 -6.09 19.62
N PHE A 203 -16.03 -6.71 20.45
CA PHE A 203 -14.88 -6.07 21.08
C PHE A 203 -13.67 -5.97 20.14
N ASN A 204 -13.84 -5.26 19.02
CA ASN A 204 -12.82 -5.15 17.97
C ASN A 204 -11.51 -4.49 18.45
N PHE A 205 -11.52 -3.82 19.62
CA PHE A 205 -10.35 -3.19 20.23
C PHE A 205 -9.45 -4.16 21.04
N LEU A 206 -9.85 -5.43 21.20
CA LEU A 206 -9.06 -6.40 21.97
C LEU A 206 -7.71 -6.67 21.31
N THR A 207 -6.66 -6.67 22.13
CA THR A 207 -5.29 -7.05 21.75
C THR A 207 -4.86 -8.38 22.37
N PHE A 208 -5.44 -8.78 23.51
CA PHE A 208 -5.17 -10.08 24.16
C PHE A 208 -6.48 -10.82 24.45
N LEU A 209 -6.59 -12.06 23.99
CA LEU A 209 -7.72 -12.94 24.28
C LEU A 209 -7.24 -14.31 24.76
N TYR A 210 -7.60 -14.67 25.98
CA TYR A 210 -7.29 -15.96 26.59
C TYR A 210 -8.55 -16.81 26.69
N LEU A 211 -8.54 -17.95 26.01
CA LEU A 211 -9.60 -18.96 25.98
C LEU A 211 -9.06 -20.35 26.36
N ASN A 212 -7.89 -20.38 27.02
CA ASN A 212 -7.16 -21.59 27.37
C ASN A 212 -7.83 -22.41 28.48
N HIS A 213 -7.58 -23.72 28.51
CA HIS A 213 -8.12 -24.67 29.49
C HIS A 213 -9.65 -24.63 29.60
N ASN A 214 -10.32 -24.62 28.45
CA ASN A 214 -11.77 -24.79 28.35
C ASN A 214 -12.08 -26.16 27.71
N ALA A 215 -13.34 -26.40 27.35
CA ALA A 215 -13.81 -27.62 26.71
C ALA A 215 -14.32 -27.32 25.29
N LEU A 216 -13.69 -26.37 24.58
CA LEU A 216 -14.08 -25.98 23.24
C LEU A 216 -13.71 -27.09 22.25
N SER A 217 -14.68 -27.54 21.45
CA SER A 217 -14.44 -28.45 20.32
C SER A 217 -14.23 -27.72 18.99
N VAL A 218 -14.78 -26.52 18.86
CA VAL A 218 -14.71 -25.67 17.67
C VAL A 218 -14.60 -24.20 18.10
N VAL A 219 -13.82 -23.42 17.33
CA VAL A 219 -13.81 -21.95 17.39
C VAL A 219 -14.61 -21.42 16.19
N PRO A 220 -15.60 -20.54 16.40
CA PRO A 220 -16.39 -20.00 15.30
C PRO A 220 -15.54 -19.07 14.40
N PRO A 221 -15.77 -19.05 13.07
CA PRO A 221 -15.08 -18.16 12.12
C PRO A 221 -15.14 -16.68 12.49
N GLU A 222 -16.18 -16.23 13.19
CA GLU A 222 -16.37 -14.85 13.60
C GLU A 222 -15.26 -14.30 14.52
N ILE A 223 -14.40 -15.16 15.09
CA ILE A 223 -13.19 -14.73 15.79
C ILE A 223 -12.30 -13.81 14.93
N ALA A 224 -12.34 -13.98 13.60
CA ALA A 224 -11.61 -13.17 12.63
C ALA A 224 -12.02 -11.69 12.61
N LYS A 225 -13.15 -11.32 13.21
CA LYS A 225 -13.58 -9.92 13.37
C LYS A 225 -12.65 -9.14 14.30
N LEU A 226 -11.97 -9.83 15.21
CA LEU A 226 -11.02 -9.25 16.17
C LEU A 226 -9.65 -8.97 15.52
N ARG A 227 -9.63 -8.13 14.47
CA ARG A 227 -8.45 -7.88 13.60
C ARG A 227 -7.25 -7.23 14.32
N HIS A 228 -7.47 -6.68 15.52
CA HIS A 228 -6.44 -6.04 16.34
C HIS A 228 -5.80 -6.97 17.38
N LEU A 229 -6.24 -8.24 17.46
CA LEU A 229 -5.62 -9.20 18.37
C LEU A 229 -4.14 -9.42 18.04
N GLU A 230 -3.30 -9.29 19.05
CA GLU A 230 -1.88 -9.59 19.00
C GLU A 230 -1.57 -10.96 19.62
N LEU A 231 -2.36 -11.37 20.63
CA LEU A 231 -2.24 -12.66 21.29
C LEU A 231 -3.60 -13.35 21.37
N LEU A 232 -3.64 -14.60 20.87
CA LEU A 232 -4.77 -15.50 21.02
C LEU A 232 -4.30 -16.83 21.63
N ASP A 233 -4.84 -17.16 22.81
CA ASP A 233 -4.54 -18.43 23.48
C ASP A 233 -5.77 -19.35 23.49
N LEU A 234 -5.70 -20.44 22.74
CA LEU A 234 -6.70 -21.51 22.59
C LEU A 234 -6.20 -22.84 23.18
N SER A 235 -5.15 -22.81 23.99
CA SER A 235 -4.48 -24.03 24.47
C SER A 235 -5.33 -24.84 25.45
N GLY A 236 -5.12 -26.15 25.54
CA GLY A 236 -5.81 -27.02 26.49
C GLY A 236 -7.31 -27.09 26.23
N ASN A 237 -7.71 -27.15 24.96
CA ASN A 237 -9.08 -27.36 24.51
C ASN A 237 -9.16 -28.71 23.75
N GLY A 238 -10.34 -29.03 23.22
CA GLY A 238 -10.58 -30.23 22.41
C GLY A 238 -10.65 -29.95 20.91
N LEU A 239 -9.90 -28.95 20.41
CA LEU A 239 -10.01 -28.49 19.02
C LEU A 239 -9.38 -29.52 18.07
N ALA A 240 -10.19 -30.06 17.15
CA ALA A 240 -9.72 -30.94 16.08
C ALA A 240 -9.26 -30.17 14.82
N THR A 241 -9.84 -28.98 14.60
CA THR A 241 -9.52 -28.09 13.50
C THR A 241 -9.56 -26.64 13.97
N LEU A 242 -8.85 -25.77 13.27
CA LEU A 242 -8.97 -24.32 13.45
C LEU A 242 -9.68 -23.69 12.25
N PRO A 243 -10.47 -22.62 12.46
CA PRO A 243 -11.08 -21.89 11.36
C PRO A 243 -9.99 -21.22 10.48
N PRO A 244 -10.05 -21.36 9.15
CA PRO A 244 -9.11 -20.70 8.23
C PRO A 244 -9.17 -19.16 8.32
N GLU A 245 -10.31 -18.60 8.75
CA GLU A 245 -10.53 -17.16 8.87
C GLU A 245 -9.61 -16.47 9.90
N ILE A 246 -8.98 -17.22 10.81
CA ILE A 246 -7.92 -16.68 11.67
C ILE A 246 -6.76 -16.07 10.84
N GLY A 247 -6.54 -16.54 9.60
CA GLY A 247 -5.59 -15.93 8.65
C GLY A 247 -5.89 -14.44 8.37
N MET A 248 -7.11 -13.97 8.58
CA MET A 248 -7.46 -12.55 8.41
C MET A 248 -6.90 -11.65 9.52
N MET A 249 -6.44 -12.22 10.63
CA MET A 249 -6.00 -11.50 11.83
C MET A 249 -4.49 -11.18 11.79
N VAL A 250 -4.04 -10.42 10.80
CA VAL A 250 -2.61 -10.17 10.56
C VAL A 250 -1.87 -9.39 11.66
N SER A 251 -2.57 -8.85 12.64
CA SER A 251 -1.96 -8.24 13.82
C SER A 251 -1.42 -9.29 14.81
N LEU A 252 -1.80 -10.56 14.68
CA LEU A 252 -1.37 -11.64 15.57
C LEU A 252 0.16 -11.80 15.55
N LYS A 253 0.73 -11.73 16.75
CA LYS A 253 2.14 -11.98 17.05
C LYS A 253 2.32 -13.33 17.73
N GLU A 254 1.35 -13.74 18.55
CA GLU A 254 1.38 -14.98 19.32
C GLU A 254 0.05 -15.73 19.19
N LEU A 255 0.12 -16.97 18.73
CA LEU A 255 -1.02 -17.88 18.65
C LEU A 255 -0.66 -19.17 19.38
N PHE A 256 -1.36 -19.46 20.47
CA PHE A 256 -1.16 -20.67 21.24
C PHE A 256 -2.32 -21.63 21.03
N VAL A 257 -2.01 -22.83 20.58
CA VAL A 257 -2.97 -23.91 20.36
C VAL A 257 -2.45 -25.21 20.98
N PHE A 258 -1.65 -25.10 22.04
CA PHE A 258 -1.03 -26.24 22.72
C PHE A 258 -2.07 -27.21 23.28
N ASP A 259 -1.72 -28.49 23.42
CA ASP A 259 -2.59 -29.52 24.01
C ASP A 259 -4.02 -29.50 23.42
N ASN A 260 -4.13 -29.67 22.11
CA ASN A 260 -5.39 -29.84 21.37
C ASN A 260 -5.32 -31.13 20.52
N LEU A 261 -6.26 -31.32 19.59
CA LEU A 261 -6.34 -32.50 18.71
C LEU A 261 -6.06 -32.14 17.24
N LEU A 262 -5.28 -31.08 17.00
CA LEU A 262 -4.98 -30.60 15.65
C LEU A 262 -4.04 -31.56 14.92
N THR A 263 -4.34 -31.82 13.66
CA THR A 263 -3.49 -32.63 12.76
C THR A 263 -2.76 -31.78 11.72
N THR A 264 -3.36 -30.65 11.33
CA THR A 264 -2.87 -29.75 10.28
C THR A 264 -3.15 -28.29 10.63
N ILE A 265 -2.47 -27.37 9.93
CA ILE A 265 -2.76 -25.93 9.95
C ILE A 265 -3.27 -25.52 8.56
N PRO A 266 -4.35 -24.71 8.44
CA PRO A 266 -4.82 -24.19 7.16
C PRO A 266 -3.77 -23.33 6.45
N HIS A 267 -3.73 -23.36 5.11
CA HIS A 267 -2.81 -22.54 4.31
C HIS A 267 -3.04 -21.04 4.48
N GLU A 268 -4.27 -20.65 4.81
CA GLU A 268 -4.68 -19.27 5.07
C GLU A 268 -3.88 -18.63 6.21
N TYR A 269 -3.25 -19.40 7.09
CA TYR A 269 -2.42 -18.85 8.16
C TYR A 269 -1.10 -18.29 7.62
N GLY A 270 -0.75 -18.58 6.37
CA GLY A 270 0.40 -17.99 5.68
C GLY A 270 0.33 -16.45 5.56
N THR A 271 -0.86 -15.85 5.68
CA THR A 271 -1.02 -14.39 5.68
C THR A 271 -0.56 -13.73 6.99
N LEU A 272 -0.41 -14.51 8.08
CA LEU A 272 -0.01 -14.05 9.42
C LEU A 272 1.49 -13.74 9.50
N HIS A 273 1.97 -12.86 8.61
CA HIS A 273 3.38 -12.47 8.48
C HIS A 273 3.99 -11.79 9.72
N ARG A 274 3.17 -11.35 10.68
CA ARG A 274 3.63 -10.81 11.97
C ARG A 274 3.73 -11.86 13.08
N LEU A 275 3.30 -13.09 12.83
CA LEU A 275 3.29 -14.16 13.81
C LEU A 275 4.72 -14.61 14.13
N ARG A 276 5.12 -14.44 15.39
CA ARG A 276 6.45 -14.78 15.92
C ARG A 276 6.44 -16.13 16.63
N THR A 277 5.31 -16.50 17.22
CA THR A 277 5.18 -17.77 17.95
C THR A 277 3.87 -18.46 17.59
N LEU A 278 3.98 -19.67 17.04
CA LEU A 278 2.86 -20.59 16.83
C LEU A 278 3.02 -21.82 17.74
N GLY A 279 2.28 -21.86 18.83
CA GLY A 279 2.35 -22.92 19.82
C GLY A 279 1.56 -24.17 19.45
N ILE A 280 2.20 -25.18 18.85
CA ILE A 280 1.54 -26.42 18.39
C ILE A 280 1.83 -27.67 19.24
N GLU A 281 2.68 -27.60 20.26
CA GLU A 281 3.09 -28.77 21.05
C GLU A 281 1.89 -29.42 21.78
N GLY A 282 1.91 -30.74 21.94
CA GLY A 282 0.79 -31.48 22.53
C GLY A 282 -0.37 -31.78 21.55
N ASN A 283 -0.18 -31.53 20.25
CA ASN A 283 -1.12 -31.91 19.19
C ASN A 283 -0.59 -33.07 18.34
N PRO A 284 -1.46 -33.93 17.78
CA PRO A 284 -1.10 -34.99 16.83
C PRO A 284 -0.79 -34.44 15.42
N MET A 285 0.08 -33.44 15.32
CA MET A 285 0.43 -32.75 14.08
C MET A 285 1.30 -33.60 13.16
N ASP A 286 1.20 -33.34 11.86
CA ASP A 286 2.11 -33.90 10.87
C ASP A 286 3.59 -33.62 11.21
N ALA A 287 4.40 -34.66 11.07
CA ALA A 287 5.81 -34.65 11.49
C ALA A 287 6.63 -33.63 10.68
N GLN A 288 6.29 -33.40 9.41
CA GLN A 288 6.99 -32.42 8.56
C GLN A 288 6.79 -31.00 9.06
N LEU A 289 5.55 -30.60 9.38
CA LEU A 289 5.24 -29.26 9.89
C LEU A 289 5.91 -29.03 11.26
N LYS A 290 5.90 -30.05 12.13
CA LYS A 290 6.58 -29.99 13.43
C LYS A 290 8.09 -29.84 13.27
N ALA A 291 8.71 -30.61 12.36
CA ALA A 291 10.14 -30.53 12.09
C ALA A 291 10.54 -29.15 11.54
N MET A 292 9.76 -28.59 10.60
CA MET A 292 9.99 -27.25 10.06
C MET A 292 9.93 -26.19 11.16
N LEU A 293 8.93 -26.25 12.04
CA LEU A 293 8.81 -25.30 13.15
C LEU A 293 9.96 -25.43 14.17
N GLN A 294 10.40 -26.66 14.45
CA GLN A 294 11.50 -26.92 15.39
C GLN A 294 12.85 -26.42 14.86
N LYS A 295 13.10 -26.63 13.57
CA LYS A 295 14.37 -26.34 12.92
C LYS A 295 14.46 -24.88 12.44
N ASP A 296 13.47 -24.45 11.67
CA ASP A 296 13.50 -23.20 10.89
C ASP A 296 12.61 -22.10 11.52
N GLY A 297 11.80 -22.45 12.52
CA GLY A 297 11.01 -21.50 13.33
C GLY A 297 9.65 -21.14 12.75
N THR A 298 8.88 -20.33 13.51
CA THR A 298 7.52 -19.93 13.12
C THR A 298 7.47 -19.20 11.78
N PRO A 299 8.34 -18.21 11.48
CA PRO A 299 8.27 -17.45 10.23
C PRO A 299 8.49 -18.30 8.97
N ALA A 300 9.31 -19.35 9.06
CA ALA A 300 9.56 -20.27 7.95
C ALA A 300 8.30 -21.08 7.61
N LEU A 301 7.61 -21.60 8.63
CA LEU A 301 6.34 -22.30 8.46
C LEU A 301 5.26 -21.40 7.85
N ILE A 302 5.13 -20.14 8.32
CA ILE A 302 4.18 -19.18 7.75
C ILE A 302 4.49 -18.89 6.29
N SER A 303 5.77 -18.70 5.94
CA SER A 303 6.19 -18.48 4.55
C SER A 303 5.89 -19.69 3.67
N TYR A 304 6.14 -20.91 4.17
CA TYR A 304 5.79 -22.14 3.47
C TYR A 304 4.28 -22.23 3.22
N LEU A 305 3.45 -22.05 4.24
CA LEU A 305 1.98 -22.11 4.11
C LEU A 305 1.46 -21.10 3.09
N ARG A 306 2.04 -19.89 3.09
CA ARG A 306 1.68 -18.80 2.17
C ARG A 306 2.03 -19.12 0.72
N ASP A 307 3.26 -19.58 0.49
CA ASP A 307 3.78 -19.77 -0.86
C ASP A 307 3.33 -21.11 -1.46
N SER A 308 2.96 -22.09 -0.63
CA SER A 308 2.37 -23.37 -1.04
C SER A 308 0.85 -23.36 -1.15
N ALA A 309 0.18 -22.24 -0.82
CA ALA A 309 -1.27 -22.15 -0.86
C ALA A 309 -1.79 -22.35 -2.30
N PRO A 310 -2.91 -23.08 -2.49
CA PRO A 310 -3.53 -23.20 -3.80
C PRO A 310 -3.97 -21.83 -4.31
N MET A 311 -3.93 -21.63 -5.64
CA MET A 311 -4.38 -20.38 -6.25
C MET A 311 -5.87 -20.18 -5.94
N PRO A 312 -6.26 -19.06 -5.29
CA PRO A 312 -7.66 -18.79 -5.00
C PRO A 312 -8.42 -18.55 -6.31
N LEU A 313 -9.73 -18.82 -6.31
CA LEU A 313 -10.59 -18.52 -7.45
C LEU A 313 -10.49 -17.04 -7.83
N SER A 314 -10.46 -16.76 -9.13
CA SER A 314 -10.44 -15.39 -9.63
C SER A 314 -11.70 -14.63 -9.22
N PRO A 315 -11.59 -13.36 -8.82
CA PRO A 315 -12.74 -12.52 -8.50
C PRO A 315 -13.61 -12.31 -9.75
N PRO A 316 -14.92 -12.10 -9.58
CA PRO A 316 -15.77 -11.65 -10.66
C PRO A 316 -15.26 -10.32 -11.27
N PRO A 317 -15.38 -10.11 -12.60
CA PRO A 317 -15.05 -8.83 -13.21
C PRO A 317 -15.86 -7.69 -12.59
N ARG A 318 -15.20 -6.54 -12.40
CA ARG A 318 -15.83 -5.32 -11.88
C ARG A 318 -16.93 -4.82 -12.83
N LYS A 319 -18.06 -4.40 -12.27
CA LYS A 319 -19.22 -3.94 -13.05
C LYS A 319 -19.04 -2.49 -13.48
N VAL A 320 -19.44 -2.17 -14.70
CA VAL A 320 -19.50 -0.77 -15.17
C VAL A 320 -20.79 -0.13 -14.65
N VAL A 321 -20.66 1.00 -13.96
CA VAL A 321 -21.76 1.82 -13.46
C VAL A 321 -22.02 2.93 -14.46
N ASN A 322 -23.21 2.93 -15.06
CA ASN A 322 -23.65 3.98 -15.97
C ASN A 322 -24.30 5.12 -15.17
N ILE A 323 -23.83 6.34 -15.40
CA ILE A 323 -24.20 7.55 -14.67
C ILE A 323 -25.08 8.44 -15.56
N ASN A 324 -24.57 8.81 -16.73
CA ASN A 324 -25.31 9.58 -17.73
C ASN A 324 -25.34 8.82 -19.07
N PRO A 325 -26.44 8.91 -19.83
CA PRO A 325 -26.52 8.29 -21.15
C PRO A 325 -25.46 8.89 -22.08
N MET A 326 -24.97 8.07 -23.00
CA MET A 326 -24.03 8.50 -24.04
C MET A 326 -24.83 8.92 -25.27
N GLU A 327 -24.64 10.15 -25.73
CA GLU A 327 -25.32 10.63 -26.94
C GLU A 327 -24.67 10.02 -28.21
N PRO A 328 -25.46 9.53 -29.19
CA PRO A 328 -24.91 8.98 -30.42
C PRO A 328 -24.11 10.02 -31.20
N GLY A 329 -22.86 9.71 -31.55
CA GLY A 329 -21.97 10.60 -32.29
C GLY A 329 -21.26 11.67 -31.46
N ALA A 330 -21.46 11.70 -30.14
CA ALA A 330 -20.71 12.60 -29.26
C ALA A 330 -19.26 12.11 -29.09
N GLU A 331 -18.32 13.05 -29.06
CA GLU A 331 -16.90 12.76 -28.83
C GLU A 331 -16.71 12.24 -27.41
N THR A 332 -16.21 11.01 -27.24
CA THR A 332 -16.04 10.39 -25.92
C THR A 332 -14.59 10.02 -25.64
N VAL A 333 -14.11 10.21 -24.41
CA VAL A 333 -12.76 9.82 -23.98
C VAL A 333 -12.83 8.91 -22.76
N LYS A 334 -12.10 7.80 -22.81
CA LYS A 334 -11.96 6.87 -21.68
C LYS A 334 -10.60 7.06 -21.01
N VAL A 335 -10.58 7.27 -19.70
CA VAL A 335 -9.36 7.52 -18.93
C VAL A 335 -9.21 6.49 -17.81
N MET A 336 -7.98 6.00 -17.64
CA MET A 336 -7.56 5.14 -16.53
C MET A 336 -6.57 5.90 -15.63
N SER A 337 -6.70 5.78 -14.31
CA SER A 337 -5.70 6.22 -13.33
C SER A 337 -5.32 5.07 -12.42
N PHE A 338 -4.03 4.79 -12.25
CA PHE A 338 -3.57 3.63 -11.49
C PHE A 338 -2.18 3.80 -10.87
N ASN A 339 -2.10 3.76 -9.54
CA ASN A 339 -0.84 3.60 -8.83
C ASN A 339 -0.46 2.11 -8.89
N ILE A 340 0.68 1.79 -9.51
CA ILE A 340 1.06 0.41 -9.84
C ILE A 340 1.91 -0.28 -8.78
N LEU A 341 2.22 0.41 -7.67
CA LEU A 341 3.13 -0.03 -6.62
C LEU A 341 4.52 -0.41 -7.17
N CYS A 342 5.47 0.52 -7.07
CA CYS A 342 6.83 0.32 -7.60
C CYS A 342 7.52 -0.91 -6.99
N GLU A 343 8.52 -1.45 -7.68
CA GLU A 343 9.22 -2.67 -7.25
C GLU A 343 9.82 -2.49 -5.84
N ARG A 344 10.39 -1.32 -5.57
CA ARG A 344 11.04 -1.01 -4.30
C ARG A 344 10.06 -0.90 -3.13
N ALA A 345 8.82 -0.47 -3.38
CA ALA A 345 7.81 -0.35 -2.34
C ALA A 345 7.20 -1.71 -1.96
N ALA A 346 7.14 -2.65 -2.91
CA ALA A 346 6.56 -3.99 -2.76
C ALA A 346 7.41 -4.95 -1.89
N THR A 347 7.68 -4.57 -0.64
CA THR A 347 8.52 -5.35 0.28
C THR A 347 7.72 -6.37 1.09
N THR A 348 8.37 -7.48 1.48
CA THR A 348 7.79 -8.47 2.39
C THR A 348 7.53 -7.93 3.79
N LYS A 349 8.15 -6.80 4.18
CA LYS A 349 7.87 -6.11 5.45
C LYS A 349 6.49 -5.48 5.45
N LEU A 350 6.08 -4.87 4.34
CA LEU A 350 4.77 -4.21 4.20
C LEU A 350 3.68 -5.20 3.76
N TYR A 351 4.02 -6.08 2.82
CA TYR A 351 3.07 -6.96 2.12
C TYR A 351 3.34 -8.44 2.40
N GLY A 352 3.87 -8.77 3.58
CA GLY A 352 4.27 -10.14 3.94
C GLY A 352 3.15 -11.18 3.92
N TYR A 353 1.89 -10.73 3.88
CA TYR A 353 0.72 -11.57 3.66
C TYR A 353 0.56 -12.07 2.22
N THR A 354 1.29 -11.47 1.26
CA THR A 354 1.25 -11.81 -0.16
C THR A 354 2.27 -12.90 -0.46
N PRO A 355 1.92 -13.96 -1.20
CA PRO A 355 2.88 -14.96 -1.64
C PRO A 355 4.07 -14.33 -2.35
N SER A 356 5.29 -14.81 -2.09
CA SER A 356 6.51 -14.17 -2.61
C SER A 356 6.56 -14.14 -4.14
N TRP A 357 6.03 -15.18 -4.79
CA TRP A 357 5.92 -15.23 -6.25
C TRP A 357 4.90 -14.22 -6.81
N ALA A 358 3.82 -13.91 -6.05
CA ALA A 358 2.82 -12.94 -6.45
C ALA A 358 3.28 -11.50 -6.19
N LEU A 359 4.14 -11.30 -5.19
CA LEU A 359 4.75 -10.02 -4.87
C LEU A 359 5.90 -9.66 -5.83
N ALA A 360 6.55 -10.67 -6.41
CA ALA A 360 7.66 -10.50 -7.36
C ALA A 360 7.26 -9.61 -8.54
N TRP A 361 8.16 -8.69 -8.90
CA TRP A 361 7.89 -7.69 -9.94
C TRP A 361 7.53 -8.31 -11.29
N ASP A 362 8.21 -9.38 -11.71
CA ASP A 362 7.93 -10.05 -12.99
C ASP A 362 6.49 -10.54 -13.11
N TYR A 363 5.92 -11.04 -12.01
CA TYR A 363 4.52 -11.45 -11.95
C TYR A 363 3.59 -10.24 -11.96
N ARG A 364 3.85 -9.24 -11.10
CA ARG A 364 3.01 -8.05 -10.96
C ARG A 364 2.96 -7.23 -12.23
N ARG A 365 4.10 -6.95 -12.89
CA ARG A 365 4.15 -6.14 -14.12
C ARG A 365 3.34 -6.75 -15.27
N ALA A 366 3.30 -8.09 -15.37
CA ALA A 366 2.49 -8.78 -16.36
C ALA A 366 1.00 -8.58 -16.09
N ARG A 367 0.57 -8.73 -14.84
CA ARG A 367 -0.82 -8.47 -14.40
C ARG A 367 -1.21 -7.00 -14.55
N ILE A 368 -0.31 -6.06 -14.23
CA ILE A 368 -0.52 -4.62 -14.43
C ILE A 368 -0.78 -4.34 -15.92
N MET A 369 0.02 -4.92 -16.81
CA MET A 369 -0.15 -4.75 -18.26
C MET A 369 -1.48 -5.34 -18.75
N GLU A 370 -1.90 -6.50 -18.22
CA GLU A 370 -3.20 -7.08 -18.51
C GLU A 370 -4.34 -6.15 -18.09
N GLU A 371 -4.25 -5.54 -16.90
CA GLU A 371 -5.26 -4.58 -16.42
C GLU A 371 -5.32 -3.31 -17.29
N VAL A 372 -4.16 -2.75 -17.64
CA VAL A 372 -4.07 -1.60 -18.56
C VAL A 372 -4.67 -1.94 -19.92
N THR A 373 -4.34 -3.11 -20.49
CA THR A 373 -4.84 -3.55 -21.80
C THR A 373 -6.35 -3.84 -21.76
N ALA A 374 -6.83 -4.48 -20.70
CA ALA A 374 -8.25 -4.79 -20.52
C ALA A 374 -9.10 -3.52 -20.34
N SER A 375 -8.53 -2.45 -19.77
CA SER A 375 -9.22 -1.17 -19.63
C SER A 375 -9.62 -0.58 -20.98
N LYS A 376 -8.85 -0.82 -22.06
CA LYS A 376 -9.00 -0.17 -23.37
C LYS A 376 -9.18 1.35 -23.28
N ALA A 377 -8.57 1.98 -22.27
CA ALA A 377 -8.64 3.42 -22.09
C ALA A 377 -7.94 4.16 -23.25
N ASP A 378 -8.40 5.35 -23.60
CA ASP A 378 -7.71 6.16 -24.59
C ASP A 378 -6.51 6.88 -23.97
N ILE A 379 -6.59 7.13 -22.66
CA ILE A 379 -5.55 7.78 -21.86
C ILE A 379 -5.34 6.99 -20.57
N VAL A 380 -4.08 6.68 -20.25
CA VAL A 380 -3.68 5.91 -19.07
C VAL A 380 -2.68 6.72 -18.24
N CYS A 381 -3.08 7.07 -17.03
CA CYS A 381 -2.27 7.79 -16.05
C CYS A 381 -1.75 6.81 -15.01
N LEU A 382 -0.44 6.57 -14.99
CA LEU A 382 0.20 5.67 -14.03
C LEU A 382 1.02 6.45 -12.99
N GLN A 383 0.97 6.03 -11.74
CA GLN A 383 1.84 6.51 -10.65
C GLN A 383 2.72 5.36 -10.17
N GLU A 384 3.86 5.69 -9.55
CA GLU A 384 4.87 4.73 -9.08
C GLU A 384 5.52 3.90 -10.20
N VAL A 385 5.82 4.54 -11.32
CA VAL A 385 6.54 3.90 -12.43
C VAL A 385 8.04 4.17 -12.30
N ASP A 386 8.83 3.12 -12.10
CA ASP A 386 10.30 3.20 -12.06
C ASP A 386 10.89 3.61 -13.42
N ILE A 387 11.94 4.44 -13.43
CA ILE A 387 12.60 4.91 -14.68
C ILE A 387 12.96 3.73 -15.59
N GLY A 388 13.63 2.71 -15.06
CA GLY A 388 14.05 1.55 -15.85
C GLY A 388 12.87 0.78 -16.43
N GLN A 389 11.77 0.64 -15.68
CA GLN A 389 10.58 -0.08 -16.12
C GLN A 389 9.78 0.71 -17.17
N TYR A 390 9.76 2.04 -17.05
CA TYR A 390 9.18 2.89 -18.09
C TYR A 390 9.91 2.70 -19.42
N GLU A 391 11.24 2.82 -19.43
CA GLU A 391 12.05 2.76 -20.66
C GLU A 391 12.08 1.36 -21.29
N GLU A 392 12.19 0.31 -20.47
CA GLU A 392 12.45 -1.04 -20.96
C GLU A 392 11.19 -1.88 -21.17
N PHE A 393 10.13 -1.60 -20.42
CA PHE A 393 8.91 -2.42 -20.40
C PHE A 393 7.68 -1.63 -20.87
N PHE A 394 7.21 -0.65 -20.10
CA PHE A 394 5.93 0.01 -20.36
C PHE A 394 5.93 0.78 -21.69
N SER A 395 6.97 1.57 -21.97
CA SER A 395 7.06 2.36 -23.21
C SER A 395 7.12 1.48 -24.46
N LYS A 396 7.76 0.31 -24.39
CA LYS A 396 7.85 -0.62 -25.52
C LYS A 396 6.53 -1.35 -25.76
N GLN A 397 5.97 -1.97 -24.71
CA GLN A 397 4.74 -2.75 -24.83
C GLN A 397 3.53 -1.88 -25.19
N LEU A 398 3.38 -0.72 -24.56
CA LEU A 398 2.27 0.18 -24.87
C LEU A 398 2.40 0.82 -26.27
N ARG A 399 3.62 1.00 -26.77
CA ARG A 399 3.84 1.46 -28.16
C ARG A 399 3.40 0.43 -29.19
N GLU A 400 3.62 -0.86 -28.93
CA GLU A 400 3.09 -1.94 -29.78
C GLU A 400 1.56 -1.95 -29.79
N LEU A 401 0.93 -1.56 -28.67
CA LEU A 401 -0.52 -1.40 -28.54
C LEU A 401 -1.06 -0.05 -29.07
N GLY A 402 -0.22 0.78 -29.69
CA GLY A 402 -0.62 2.05 -30.31
C GLY A 402 -0.64 3.26 -29.38
N TYR A 403 -0.04 3.18 -28.20
CA TYR A 403 0.12 4.32 -27.31
C TYR A 403 1.45 5.03 -27.50
N GLU A 404 1.46 6.31 -27.19
CA GLU A 404 2.66 7.09 -26.93
C GLU A 404 2.62 7.57 -25.47
N GLY A 405 3.77 7.83 -24.87
CA GLY A 405 3.86 8.10 -23.43
C GLY A 405 4.77 9.26 -23.08
N VAL A 406 4.37 10.03 -22.08
CA VAL A 406 5.19 11.04 -21.40
C VAL A 406 5.47 10.57 -19.98
N TYR A 407 6.71 10.76 -19.51
CA TYR A 407 7.15 10.33 -18.19
C TYR A 407 7.89 11.43 -17.46
N GLY A 408 7.69 11.47 -16.15
CA GLY A 408 8.40 12.34 -15.22
C GLY A 408 8.86 11.54 -14.01
N ALA A 409 10.15 11.61 -13.68
CA ALA A 409 10.72 11.00 -12.48
C ALA A 409 10.77 11.99 -11.32
N LYS A 410 10.68 11.49 -10.08
CA LYS A 410 10.91 12.30 -8.87
C LYS A 410 12.35 12.81 -8.81
N THR A 411 12.55 14.08 -8.45
CA THR A 411 13.82 14.81 -8.69
C THR A 411 15.07 14.23 -8.02
N ARG A 412 14.92 13.35 -7.00
CA ARG A 412 16.04 12.70 -6.32
C ARG A 412 16.94 11.86 -7.23
N TYR A 413 16.46 11.40 -8.40
CA TYR A 413 17.32 10.64 -9.34
C TYR A 413 18.58 11.42 -9.76
N ARG A 414 18.53 12.76 -9.74
CA ARG A 414 19.62 13.65 -10.17
C ARG A 414 20.90 13.52 -9.32
N THR A 415 20.78 13.03 -8.08
CA THR A 415 21.90 12.93 -7.12
C THR A 415 22.29 11.48 -6.81
N MET A 416 21.67 10.51 -7.47
CA MET A 416 21.87 9.08 -7.21
C MET A 416 22.80 8.42 -8.23
N SER A 417 23.33 7.25 -7.88
CA SER A 417 24.14 6.41 -8.77
C SER A 417 23.28 5.83 -9.91
N ASP A 418 23.90 5.44 -11.03
CA ASP A 418 23.19 4.88 -12.19
C ASP A 418 22.30 3.64 -11.93
N PRO A 419 22.66 2.66 -11.09
CA PRO A 419 21.75 1.58 -10.76
C PRO A 419 20.57 2.05 -9.90
N ASP A 420 20.82 2.92 -8.91
CA ASP A 420 19.77 3.39 -8.01
C ASP A 420 18.82 4.37 -8.68
N ARG A 421 19.31 5.20 -9.62
CA ARG A 421 18.48 6.17 -10.36
C ARG A 421 17.38 5.44 -11.15
N ARG A 422 17.68 4.24 -11.67
CA ARG A 422 16.75 3.45 -12.48
C ARG A 422 15.57 2.91 -11.67
N GLN A 423 15.70 2.86 -10.35
CA GLN A 423 14.67 2.44 -9.40
C GLN A 423 13.97 3.64 -8.74
N VAL A 424 14.21 4.86 -9.23
CA VAL A 424 13.44 6.03 -8.79
C VAL A 424 12.09 5.98 -9.49
N ASP A 425 11.03 6.03 -8.70
CA ASP A 425 9.68 6.05 -9.20
C ASP A 425 9.26 7.45 -9.68
N GLY A 426 8.23 7.47 -10.52
CA GLY A 426 7.67 8.66 -11.14
C GLY A 426 6.24 8.44 -11.59
N SER A 427 5.77 9.34 -12.44
CA SER A 427 4.43 9.27 -13.04
C SER A 427 4.55 9.20 -14.56
N ALA A 428 3.58 8.57 -15.20
CA ALA A 428 3.50 8.49 -16.65
C ALA A 428 2.08 8.79 -17.14
N ILE A 429 1.98 9.37 -18.34
CA ILE A 429 0.72 9.53 -19.08
C ILE A 429 0.91 8.90 -20.44
N PHE A 430 0.13 7.87 -20.74
CA PHE A 430 0.05 7.25 -22.06
C PHE A 430 -1.24 7.66 -22.75
N TYR A 431 -1.19 7.90 -24.06
CA TYR A 431 -2.35 8.25 -24.87
C TYR A 431 -2.29 7.51 -26.22
N LYS A 432 -3.45 7.19 -26.78
CA LYS A 432 -3.57 6.57 -28.09
C LYS A 432 -3.09 7.50 -29.20
N ARG A 433 -2.05 7.08 -29.95
CA ARG A 433 -1.39 7.90 -30.97
C ARG A 433 -2.19 8.04 -32.28
N ASP A 434 -3.13 7.13 -32.50
CA ASP A 434 -4.08 7.16 -33.62
C ASP A 434 -5.20 8.18 -33.39
N ARG A 435 -5.41 8.60 -32.13
CA ARG A 435 -6.44 9.54 -31.75
C ARG A 435 -5.91 10.89 -31.28
N PHE A 436 -4.87 10.91 -30.45
CA PHE A 436 -4.34 12.13 -29.86
C PHE A 436 -2.93 12.41 -30.36
N GLN A 437 -2.66 13.68 -30.60
CA GLN A 437 -1.33 14.22 -30.79
C GLN A 437 -0.91 15.01 -29.56
N LEU A 438 0.31 14.79 -29.09
CA LEU A 438 0.91 15.63 -28.05
C LEU A 438 1.40 16.95 -28.66
N VAL A 439 0.90 18.06 -28.13
CA VAL A 439 1.35 19.41 -28.49
C VAL A 439 2.55 19.79 -27.63
N GLU A 440 2.41 19.66 -26.32
CA GLU A 440 3.44 20.03 -25.35
C GLU A 440 3.21 19.24 -24.04
N ASN A 441 4.27 19.06 -23.26
CA ASN A 441 4.18 18.50 -21.92
C ASN A 441 5.02 19.33 -20.94
N HIS A 442 4.57 19.38 -19.69
CA HIS A 442 5.22 20.11 -18.61
C HIS A 442 5.40 19.22 -17.39
N LEU A 443 6.61 19.23 -16.82
CA LEU A 443 6.91 18.61 -15.54
C LEU A 443 6.82 19.66 -14.44
N VAL A 444 5.89 19.45 -13.51
CA VAL A 444 5.62 20.32 -12.36
C VAL A 444 6.40 19.77 -11.17
N GLU A 445 7.58 20.34 -10.92
CA GLU A 445 8.41 20.02 -9.75
C GLU A 445 8.01 20.94 -8.57
N PHE A 446 7.28 20.40 -7.59
CA PHE A 446 6.69 21.22 -6.52
C PHE A 446 7.74 21.99 -5.72
N ASN A 447 8.89 21.37 -5.44
CA ASN A 447 10.02 22.01 -4.75
C ASN A 447 10.60 23.18 -5.56
N THR A 448 10.83 23.00 -6.87
CA THR A 448 11.37 24.03 -7.76
C THR A 448 10.41 25.22 -7.87
N ILE A 449 9.12 24.98 -8.04
CA ILE A 449 8.10 26.04 -8.13
C ILE A 449 7.99 26.79 -6.80
N ALA A 450 7.96 26.06 -5.68
CA ALA A 450 7.92 26.65 -4.35
C ALA A 450 9.17 27.54 -4.07
N MET A 451 10.36 27.15 -4.56
CA MET A 451 11.58 27.95 -4.43
C MET A 451 11.55 29.24 -5.27
N GLN A 452 10.83 29.26 -6.39
CA GLN A 452 10.73 30.44 -7.27
C GLN A 452 9.79 31.50 -6.68
N ARG A 453 8.83 31.10 -5.85
CA ARG A 453 7.87 31.99 -5.18
C ARG A 453 8.54 32.82 -4.08
N HIS A 454 8.31 34.14 -4.11
CA HIS A 454 8.95 35.07 -3.18
C HIS A 454 8.26 35.13 -1.81
N ASP A 455 6.95 34.86 -1.76
CA ASP A 455 6.15 34.82 -0.54
C ASP A 455 6.48 33.60 0.33
N PHE A 456 6.97 32.52 -0.28
CA PHE A 456 7.34 31.25 0.36
C PHE A 456 8.73 31.24 0.99
N LYS A 457 9.63 32.12 0.53
CA LYS A 457 11.02 32.22 1.05
C LYS A 457 11.12 32.72 2.50
N LYS A 458 10.01 33.06 3.14
CA LYS A 458 9.97 33.68 4.46
C LYS A 458 9.46 32.75 5.57
N THR A 459 9.01 31.53 5.26
CA THR A 459 8.39 30.65 6.26
C THR A 459 9.18 29.37 6.48
N ASP A 460 9.48 29.07 7.75
CA ASP A 460 10.26 27.88 8.13
C ASP A 460 9.57 26.57 7.72
N ALA A 461 8.23 26.54 7.77
CA ALA A 461 7.43 25.39 7.39
C ALA A 461 7.65 25.01 5.91
N MET A 462 7.76 25.99 5.02
CA MET A 462 8.01 25.74 3.60
C MET A 462 9.37 25.05 3.38
N PHE A 463 10.44 25.56 3.99
CA PHE A 463 11.78 24.98 3.85
C PHE A 463 11.84 23.55 4.43
N ASN A 464 11.31 23.36 5.63
CA ASN A 464 11.50 22.11 6.37
C ASN A 464 10.51 21.00 5.96
N ARG A 465 9.33 21.36 5.43
CA ARG A 465 8.25 20.40 5.18
C ARG A 465 7.97 20.18 3.70
N VAL A 466 7.97 21.25 2.89
CA VAL A 466 7.59 21.20 1.46
C VAL A 466 8.81 21.03 0.55
N LEU A 467 9.86 21.85 0.71
CA LEU A 467 11.01 21.87 -0.21
C LEU A 467 11.86 20.60 -0.17
N VAL A 468 11.89 19.90 0.97
CA VAL A 468 12.60 18.63 1.13
C VAL A 468 11.92 17.46 0.42
N ARG A 469 10.72 17.66 -0.14
CA ARG A 469 9.93 16.62 -0.80
C ARG A 469 10.03 16.78 -2.32
N ASP A 470 10.32 15.67 -3.00
CA ASP A 470 10.66 15.61 -4.41
C ASP A 470 9.51 15.15 -5.31
N HIS A 471 8.26 15.34 -4.86
CA HIS A 471 7.07 14.90 -5.57
C HIS A 471 6.80 15.80 -6.78
N ILE A 472 6.10 15.26 -7.76
CA ILE A 472 5.92 15.89 -9.08
C ILE A 472 4.49 15.75 -9.59
N GLY A 473 4.12 16.60 -10.54
CA GLY A 473 2.99 16.41 -11.44
C GLY A 473 3.43 16.50 -12.90
N ILE A 474 2.66 15.91 -13.81
CA ILE A 474 2.87 15.97 -15.26
C ILE A 474 1.61 16.53 -15.88
N VAL A 475 1.76 17.53 -16.76
CA VAL A 475 0.66 18.11 -17.54
C VAL A 475 0.94 17.85 -19.02
N CYS A 476 0.04 17.15 -19.70
CA CYS A 476 0.10 16.91 -21.15
C CYS A 476 -1.00 17.72 -21.85
N LEU A 477 -0.61 18.42 -22.92
CA LEU A 477 -1.49 19.15 -23.80
C LEU A 477 -1.71 18.31 -25.05
N LEU A 478 -2.92 17.79 -25.20
CA LEU A 478 -3.31 16.90 -26.28
C LEU A 478 -4.28 17.61 -27.24
N GLU A 479 -4.18 17.26 -28.51
CA GLU A 479 -5.17 17.60 -29.53
C GLU A 479 -5.69 16.31 -30.18
N ASP A 480 -7.01 16.16 -30.27
CA ASP A 480 -7.62 15.08 -31.03
C ASP A 480 -7.33 15.28 -32.52
N ILE A 481 -6.90 14.21 -33.19
CA ILE A 481 -6.42 14.26 -34.58
C ILE A 481 -7.56 14.49 -35.56
N GLU A 482 -8.76 14.00 -35.25
CA GLU A 482 -9.93 14.09 -36.13
C GLU A 482 -10.70 15.40 -35.90
N THR A 483 -10.98 15.73 -34.64
CA THR A 483 -11.83 16.87 -34.29
C THR A 483 -11.05 18.17 -34.07
N GLY A 484 -9.75 18.09 -33.78
CA GLY A 484 -8.95 19.22 -33.33
C GLY A 484 -9.27 19.68 -31.91
N THR A 485 -10.11 18.94 -31.16
CA THR A 485 -10.46 19.25 -29.78
C THR A 485 -9.20 19.24 -28.90
N ARG A 486 -8.97 20.33 -28.18
CA ARG A 486 -7.90 20.43 -27.20
C ARG A 486 -8.28 19.76 -25.90
N MET A 487 -7.32 19.14 -25.23
CA MET A 487 -7.50 18.52 -23.93
C MET A 487 -6.25 18.70 -23.08
N VAL A 488 -6.46 18.98 -21.79
CA VAL A 488 -5.38 19.03 -20.81
C VAL A 488 -5.52 17.82 -19.88
N VAL A 489 -4.48 17.00 -19.82
CA VAL A 489 -4.43 15.84 -18.94
C VAL A 489 -3.33 16.03 -17.93
N THR A 490 -3.67 15.96 -16.65
CA THR A 490 -2.72 16.05 -15.55
C THR A 490 -2.64 14.73 -14.81
N ASN A 491 -1.44 14.33 -14.39
CA ASN A 491 -1.20 13.18 -13.53
C ASN A 491 -0.25 13.57 -12.39
N THR A 492 -0.56 13.19 -11.15
CA THR A 492 0.26 13.53 -9.97
C THR A 492 0.35 12.38 -8.97
N HIS A 493 1.39 12.39 -8.15
CA HIS A 493 1.51 11.55 -6.95
C HIS A 493 1.97 12.45 -5.80
N LEU A 494 1.05 12.79 -4.91
CA LEU A 494 1.30 13.67 -3.76
C LEU A 494 2.01 12.97 -2.61
N HIS A 495 2.48 13.76 -1.65
CA HIS A 495 3.15 13.24 -0.48
C HIS A 495 2.27 12.25 0.33
N TRP A 496 2.86 11.12 0.73
CA TRP A 496 2.11 10.01 1.34
C TRP A 496 1.83 10.18 2.84
N ASP A 497 2.74 10.79 3.61
CA ASP A 497 2.69 10.78 5.06
C ASP A 497 1.42 11.46 5.61
N ALA A 498 0.67 10.75 6.45
CA ALA A 498 -0.58 11.22 7.04
C ALA A 498 -0.37 12.45 7.95
N ALA A 499 0.83 12.63 8.52
CA ALA A 499 1.16 13.78 9.38
C ALA A 499 1.45 15.09 8.60
N TYR A 500 1.33 15.05 7.27
CA TYR A 500 1.71 16.15 6.38
C TYR A 500 0.54 16.57 5.47
N SER A 501 -0.67 16.69 6.03
CA SER A 501 -1.86 17.21 5.34
C SER A 501 -1.61 18.58 4.69
N ASP A 502 -0.83 19.42 5.37
CA ASP A 502 -0.45 20.75 4.95
C ASP A 502 0.42 20.73 3.69
N VAL A 503 1.38 19.81 3.61
CA VAL A 503 2.23 19.63 2.43
C VAL A 503 1.40 19.15 1.24
N LYS A 504 0.49 18.18 1.44
CA LYS A 504 -0.40 17.69 0.36
C LYS A 504 -1.26 18.83 -0.19
N LEU A 505 -1.76 19.69 0.71
CA LEU A 505 -2.56 20.85 0.34
C LEU A 505 -1.75 21.90 -0.43
N VAL A 506 -0.55 22.24 0.03
CA VAL A 506 0.35 23.16 -0.68
C VAL A 506 0.77 22.61 -2.05
N GLN A 507 1.10 21.32 -2.14
CA GLN A 507 1.43 20.66 -3.42
C GLN A 507 0.24 20.71 -4.40
N THR A 508 -0.97 20.48 -3.91
CA THR A 508 -2.20 20.57 -4.72
C THR A 508 -2.39 21.99 -5.24
N ALA A 509 -2.24 23.01 -4.38
CA ALA A 509 -2.36 24.41 -4.79
C ALA A 509 -1.33 24.81 -5.85
N LEU A 510 -0.06 24.43 -5.67
CA LEU A 510 0.99 24.65 -6.65
C LEU A 510 0.70 23.97 -8.00
N LEU A 511 0.16 22.74 -7.96
CA LEU A 511 -0.24 22.02 -9.17
C LEU A 511 -1.33 22.77 -9.94
N LEU A 512 -2.40 23.19 -9.26
CA LEU A 512 -3.54 23.84 -9.92
C LEU A 512 -3.18 25.21 -10.48
N GLU A 513 -2.34 25.99 -9.78
CA GLU A 513 -1.84 27.27 -10.31
C GLU A 513 -1.07 27.10 -11.62
N GLU A 514 -0.15 26.13 -11.69
CA GLU A 514 0.59 25.88 -12.93
C GLU A 514 -0.32 25.29 -14.01
N VAL A 515 -1.26 24.40 -13.69
CA VAL A 515 -2.25 23.90 -14.65
C VAL A 515 -3.08 25.03 -15.24
N GLU A 516 -3.56 25.99 -14.44
CA GLU A 516 -4.30 27.15 -14.92
C GLU A 516 -3.48 28.03 -15.86
N LYS A 517 -2.22 28.29 -15.50
CA LYS A 517 -1.29 29.08 -16.31
C LYS A 517 -0.98 28.39 -17.64
N ILE A 518 -0.71 27.09 -17.61
CA ILE A 518 -0.43 26.27 -18.81
C ILE A 518 -1.68 26.21 -19.70
N ALA A 519 -2.86 25.92 -19.15
CA ALA A 519 -4.10 25.87 -19.91
C ALA A 519 -4.44 27.22 -20.56
N SER A 520 -4.19 28.33 -19.85
CA SER A 520 -4.38 29.69 -20.38
C SER A 520 -3.42 30.04 -21.51
N ALA A 521 -2.19 29.51 -21.48
CA ALA A 521 -1.25 29.63 -22.59
C ALA A 521 -1.70 28.79 -23.78
N PHE A 522 -2.13 27.56 -23.54
CA PHE A 522 -2.60 26.63 -24.57
C PHE A 522 -3.84 27.12 -25.32
N ALA A 523 -4.75 27.82 -24.65
CA ALA A 523 -5.91 28.44 -25.28
C ALA A 523 -5.52 29.44 -26.39
N LYS A 524 -4.36 30.08 -26.28
CA LYS A 524 -3.86 31.10 -27.23
C LYS A 524 -3.17 30.50 -28.47
N TYR A 525 -2.91 29.20 -28.50
CA TYR A 525 -2.26 28.57 -29.65
C TYR A 525 -3.16 28.62 -30.88
N PRO A 526 -2.62 28.85 -32.09
CA PRO A 526 -3.42 28.87 -33.32
C PRO A 526 -4.11 27.51 -33.53
N PRO A 527 -5.32 27.47 -34.12
CA PRO A 527 -5.98 26.21 -34.45
C PRO A 527 -5.13 25.40 -35.43
N ARG A 528 -5.20 24.07 -35.32
CA ARG A 528 -4.48 23.18 -36.22
C ARG A 528 -4.88 23.42 -37.68
N PRO A 529 -3.93 23.55 -38.63
CA PRO A 529 -4.27 23.57 -40.04
C PRO A 529 -4.98 22.26 -40.42
N PRO A 530 -6.03 22.29 -41.25
CA PRO A 530 -6.69 21.06 -41.70
C PRO A 530 -5.66 20.12 -42.34
N ALA A 531 -5.74 18.82 -42.04
CA ALA A 531 -4.81 17.83 -42.58
C ALA A 531 -4.71 17.94 -44.12
N THR A 532 -3.50 17.88 -44.69
CA THR A 532 -3.34 17.87 -46.15
C THR A 532 -4.11 16.70 -46.74
N PRO A 533 -4.99 16.91 -47.74
CA PRO A 533 -5.78 15.83 -48.32
C PRO A 533 -4.88 14.70 -48.80
N SER A 534 -5.24 13.46 -48.46
CA SER A 534 -4.72 12.29 -49.17
C SER A 534 -5.25 12.35 -50.61
N ALA A 535 -4.48 11.86 -51.59
CA ALA A 535 -4.83 11.95 -53.03
C ALA A 535 -6.14 11.21 -53.43
N HIS A 536 -6.87 10.66 -52.46
CA HIS A 536 -8.08 9.87 -52.62
C HIS A 536 -9.29 10.39 -51.82
N GLU A 537 -9.17 11.53 -51.12
CA GLU A 537 -10.29 12.14 -50.39
C GLU A 537 -11.07 13.14 -51.25
N ASP A 538 -12.39 12.98 -51.23
CA ASP A 538 -13.37 13.84 -51.91
C ASP A 538 -13.31 15.25 -51.30
N GLU A 539 -12.90 16.27 -52.08
CA GLU A 539 -12.80 17.67 -51.64
C GLU A 539 -14.14 18.27 -51.17
N SER A 540 -15.25 17.55 -51.39
CA SER A 540 -16.62 17.98 -51.12
C SER A 540 -17.13 17.70 -49.69
N ALA A 541 -16.41 16.91 -48.88
CA ALA A 541 -16.83 16.61 -47.51
C ALA A 541 -16.51 17.80 -46.55
N PRO A 542 -17.49 18.34 -45.81
CA PRO A 542 -17.24 19.40 -44.83
C PRO A 542 -16.33 18.88 -43.72
N ARG A 543 -15.11 19.43 -43.63
CA ARG A 543 -14.15 19.08 -42.57
C ARG A 543 -14.56 19.78 -41.27
N PRO A 544 -14.41 19.13 -40.09
CA PRO A 544 -14.65 19.79 -38.81
C PRO A 544 -13.75 21.02 -38.68
N VAL A 545 -14.34 22.17 -38.37
CA VAL A 545 -13.57 23.36 -38.03
C VAL A 545 -13.01 23.15 -36.62
N PRO A 546 -11.68 23.19 -36.42
CA PRO A 546 -11.11 22.99 -35.10
C PRO A 546 -11.64 24.03 -34.11
N PRO A 547 -11.97 23.64 -32.88
CA PRO A 547 -12.50 24.57 -31.89
C PRO A 547 -11.48 25.61 -31.47
N THR A 548 -11.97 26.82 -31.20
CA THR A 548 -11.22 27.91 -30.57
C THR A 548 -11.65 28.09 -29.12
N TYR A 549 -10.71 28.46 -28.25
CA TYR A 549 -10.96 28.63 -26.82
C TYR A 549 -10.60 30.06 -26.40
N SER A 550 -11.56 30.77 -25.79
CA SER A 550 -11.35 32.12 -25.27
C SER A 550 -10.46 32.14 -24.01
N ASP A 551 -10.48 31.08 -23.23
CA ASP A 551 -9.70 30.92 -22.00
C ASP A 551 -9.38 29.44 -21.70
N GLY A 552 -8.33 29.20 -20.91
CA GLY A 552 -7.90 27.85 -20.51
C GLY A 552 -8.97 27.06 -19.78
N THR A 553 -9.84 27.73 -18.99
CA THR A 553 -10.95 27.07 -18.28
C THR A 553 -12.01 26.46 -19.19
N LYS A 554 -12.01 26.80 -20.48
CA LYS A 554 -12.92 26.23 -21.50
C LYS A 554 -12.37 24.97 -22.16
N ILE A 555 -11.09 24.67 -21.95
CA ILE A 555 -10.48 23.45 -22.47
C ILE A 555 -10.93 22.28 -21.58
N PRO A 556 -11.42 21.16 -22.15
CA PRO A 556 -11.63 19.91 -21.44
C PRO A 556 -10.40 19.51 -20.62
N MET A 557 -10.59 19.36 -19.30
CA MET A 557 -9.53 19.04 -18.36
C MET A 557 -9.84 17.74 -17.60
N ILE A 558 -8.84 16.87 -17.51
CA ILE A 558 -8.84 15.69 -16.66
C ILE A 558 -7.59 15.68 -15.79
N LEU A 559 -7.77 15.56 -14.48
CA LEU A 559 -6.71 15.50 -13.49
C LEU A 559 -6.79 14.16 -12.75
N CYS A 560 -5.82 13.30 -13.00
CA CYS A 560 -5.66 11.99 -12.37
C CYS A 560 -4.55 12.03 -11.32
N GLY A 561 -4.56 11.07 -10.40
CA GLY A 561 -3.43 10.88 -9.52
C GLY A 561 -3.75 10.15 -8.23
N ASP A 562 -2.68 9.81 -7.52
CA ASP A 562 -2.69 9.46 -6.11
C ASP A 562 -2.48 10.73 -5.30
N PHE A 563 -3.53 11.17 -4.60
CA PHE A 563 -3.51 12.40 -3.81
C PHE A 563 -3.12 12.13 -2.36
N ASN A 564 -3.03 10.85 -1.96
CA ASN A 564 -2.76 10.45 -0.58
C ASN A 564 -3.67 11.16 0.45
N SER A 565 -4.88 11.55 0.02
CA SER A 565 -5.79 12.45 0.73
C SER A 565 -7.21 11.91 0.64
N THR A 566 -7.92 11.82 1.77
CA THR A 566 -9.27 11.25 1.81
C THR A 566 -10.34 12.27 1.39
N PRO A 567 -11.59 11.86 1.14
CA PRO A 567 -12.67 12.78 0.76
C PRO A 567 -13.05 13.80 1.84
N LEU A 568 -12.57 13.61 3.08
CA LEU A 568 -12.77 14.51 4.22
C LEU A 568 -11.60 15.50 4.40
N SER A 569 -10.61 15.48 3.51
CA SER A 569 -9.43 16.33 3.59
C SER A 569 -9.64 17.70 2.96
N GLY A 570 -8.86 18.68 3.39
CA GLY A 570 -8.79 20.00 2.78
C GLY A 570 -8.33 19.97 1.31
N VAL A 571 -7.60 18.93 0.89
CA VAL A 571 -7.24 18.70 -0.52
C VAL A 571 -8.48 18.42 -1.35
N TYR A 572 -9.34 17.51 -0.89
CA TYR A 572 -10.58 17.18 -1.58
C TYR A 572 -11.56 18.37 -1.60
N ASP A 573 -11.71 19.06 -0.47
CA ASP A 573 -12.54 20.26 -0.36
C ASP A 573 -12.05 21.36 -1.30
N PHE A 574 -10.73 21.58 -1.37
CA PHE A 574 -10.16 22.58 -2.25
C PHE A 574 -10.42 22.26 -3.73
N LEU A 575 -10.14 21.02 -4.16
CA LEU A 575 -10.36 20.56 -5.55
C LEU A 575 -11.83 20.63 -5.98
N SER A 576 -12.75 20.26 -5.08
CA SER A 576 -14.18 20.19 -5.40
C SER A 576 -14.89 21.55 -5.34
N SER A 577 -14.59 22.38 -4.34
CA SER A 577 -15.25 23.66 -4.14
C SER A 577 -14.61 24.82 -4.91
N GLY A 578 -13.34 24.67 -5.31
CA GLY A 578 -12.56 25.74 -5.92
C GLY A 578 -11.96 26.74 -4.93
N THR A 579 -12.27 26.65 -3.63
CA THR A 579 -11.78 27.60 -2.63
C THR A 579 -11.55 26.95 -1.26
N LEU A 580 -10.50 27.32 -0.55
CA LEU A 580 -10.28 26.87 0.82
C LEU A 580 -9.91 28.04 1.73
N ASN A 581 -10.44 28.05 2.95
CA ASN A 581 -10.15 29.08 3.94
C ASN A 581 -8.69 29.00 4.42
N ALA A 582 -8.06 30.16 4.64
CA ALA A 582 -6.73 30.31 5.22
C ALA A 582 -6.55 29.59 6.57
N ASN A 583 -7.61 29.51 7.39
CA ASN A 583 -7.57 28.92 8.73
C ASN A 583 -7.95 27.42 8.75
N HIS A 584 -7.86 26.72 7.62
CA HIS A 584 -8.23 25.31 7.53
C HIS A 584 -7.33 24.43 8.44
N PRO A 585 -7.89 23.46 9.19
CA PRO A 585 -7.12 22.62 10.12
C PRO A 585 -5.98 21.85 9.46
N ASP A 586 -6.14 21.46 8.19
CA ASP A 586 -5.11 20.75 7.44
C ASP A 586 -3.82 21.55 7.23
N PHE A 587 -3.80 22.87 7.43
CA PHE A 587 -2.54 23.65 7.47
C PHE A 587 -1.74 23.43 8.75
N LEU A 588 -2.28 22.74 9.76
CA LEU A 588 -1.61 22.40 11.03
C LEU A 588 -1.02 23.61 11.77
N SER A 589 -1.68 24.77 11.66
CA SER A 589 -1.21 26.06 12.21
C SER A 589 0.16 26.51 11.65
N HIS A 590 0.61 25.94 10.54
CA HIS A 590 1.76 26.42 9.79
C HIS A 590 1.39 27.57 8.85
N THR A 591 2.37 28.41 8.52
CA THR A 591 2.19 29.57 7.64
C THR A 591 2.83 29.31 6.27
N TYR A 592 2.05 29.51 5.21
CA TYR A 592 2.41 29.27 3.82
C TYR A 592 2.15 30.49 2.94
N GLY A 593 2.76 31.63 3.30
CA GLY A 593 2.65 32.87 2.54
C GLY A 593 1.19 33.24 2.26
N ASN A 594 0.88 33.51 0.99
CA ASN A 594 -0.45 33.95 0.58
C ASN A 594 -1.55 32.90 0.83
N TYR A 595 -1.20 31.61 0.85
CA TYR A 595 -2.16 30.51 1.05
C TYR A 595 -2.82 30.54 2.42
N THR A 596 -2.06 30.97 3.43
CA THR A 596 -2.54 31.07 4.81
C THR A 596 -2.92 32.50 5.21
N SER A 597 -2.78 33.49 4.32
CA SER A 597 -3.27 34.85 4.56
C SER A 597 -4.58 35.15 3.81
N GLU A 598 -4.71 34.66 2.56
CA GLU A 598 -5.86 34.95 1.69
C GLU A 598 -6.74 33.72 1.43
N GLY A 599 -6.23 32.52 1.73
CA GLY A 599 -6.85 31.24 1.39
C GLY A 599 -6.44 30.76 0.00
N LEU A 600 -6.92 29.57 -0.37
CA LEU A 600 -6.65 28.96 -1.67
C LEU A 600 -7.83 29.18 -2.62
N ARG A 601 -7.56 29.38 -3.91
CA ARG A 601 -8.59 29.54 -4.95
C ARG A 601 -8.14 28.96 -6.29
N HIS A 602 -9.07 28.36 -7.04
CA HIS A 602 -8.91 27.97 -8.44
C HIS A 602 -10.25 28.11 -9.19
N LYS A 603 -10.21 28.18 -10.52
CA LYS A 603 -11.36 28.44 -11.43
C LYS A 603 -11.73 27.24 -12.30
N LEU A 604 -11.03 26.12 -12.15
CA LEU A 604 -11.17 24.92 -12.98
C LEU A 604 -12.53 24.19 -12.90
N GLY A 605 -13.34 24.42 -11.86
CA GLY A 605 -14.69 23.83 -11.74
C GLY A 605 -14.70 22.30 -11.77
N LEU A 606 -13.81 21.68 -10.98
CA LEU A 606 -13.55 20.25 -11.00
C LEU A 606 -14.62 19.47 -10.22
N LYS A 607 -14.90 18.26 -10.69
CA LYS A 607 -15.70 17.26 -9.96
C LYS A 607 -14.99 15.92 -9.97
N SER A 608 -15.08 15.17 -8.87
CA SER A 608 -14.60 13.79 -8.82
C SER A 608 -15.51 12.89 -9.65
N ALA A 609 -14.93 12.03 -10.48
CA ALA A 609 -15.68 11.06 -11.29
C ALA A 609 -16.39 9.99 -10.45
N TYR A 610 -15.94 9.77 -9.21
CA TYR A 610 -16.48 8.73 -8.34
C TYR A 610 -17.40 9.27 -7.24
N SER A 611 -17.64 10.58 -7.19
CA SER A 611 -18.60 11.22 -6.28
C SER A 611 -19.97 11.31 -6.95
N LEU A 612 -20.96 10.58 -6.45
CA LEU A 612 -22.37 10.73 -6.84
C LEU A 612 -23.12 11.49 -5.75
N MET A 613 -24.01 12.40 -6.15
CA MET A 613 -24.97 12.97 -5.20
C MET A 613 -26.05 11.92 -4.91
N GLY A 614 -26.07 11.39 -3.68
CA GLY A 614 -27.12 10.52 -3.20
C GLY A 614 -28.44 11.27 -2.97
N PRO A 615 -29.56 10.54 -2.81
CA PRO A 615 -30.83 11.13 -2.39
C PRO A 615 -30.65 11.86 -1.05
N GLY A 616 -30.86 13.17 -1.02
CA GLY A 616 -30.66 14.01 0.17
C GLY A 616 -29.41 14.89 0.14
N GLY A 617 -28.66 14.92 -0.97
CA GLY A 617 -27.57 15.88 -1.16
C GLY A 617 -26.23 15.49 -0.52
N VAL A 618 -26.13 14.27 0.02
CA VAL A 618 -24.87 13.70 0.52
C VAL A 618 -24.10 13.09 -0.66
N SER A 619 -22.84 13.49 -0.84
CA SER A 619 -21.93 12.84 -1.78
C SER A 619 -21.60 11.44 -1.27
N GLU A 620 -22.09 10.40 -1.92
CA GLU A 620 -21.62 9.02 -1.71
C GLU A 620 -20.63 8.66 -2.80
N GLU A 621 -19.46 8.15 -2.40
CA GLU A 621 -18.48 7.65 -3.35
C GLU A 621 -18.89 6.26 -3.86
N ILE A 622 -18.84 6.07 -5.18
CA ILE A 622 -19.15 4.78 -5.83
C ILE A 622 -18.17 3.69 -5.37
N MET A 623 -16.93 4.08 -5.09
CA MET A 623 -15.87 3.20 -4.61
C MET A 623 -15.66 3.46 -3.11
N PRO A 624 -15.80 2.45 -2.23
CA PRO A 624 -15.57 2.64 -0.80
C PRO A 624 -14.08 2.77 -0.43
N MET A 625 -13.18 2.44 -1.35
CA MET A 625 -11.74 2.48 -1.19
C MET A 625 -11.05 2.43 -2.55
N THR A 626 -9.86 3.02 -2.64
CA THR A 626 -8.96 2.89 -3.79
C THR A 626 -7.63 2.26 -3.39
N ASN A 627 -7.20 2.40 -2.13
CA ASN A 627 -6.11 1.64 -1.54
C ASN A 627 -6.64 0.68 -0.46
N LEU A 628 -6.16 -0.57 -0.47
CA LEU A 628 -6.52 -1.59 0.51
C LEU A 628 -5.29 -2.34 1.01
N THR A 629 -4.89 -2.04 2.24
CA THR A 629 -3.95 -2.82 3.04
C THR A 629 -4.59 -3.17 4.39
N PRO A 630 -4.03 -4.12 5.16
CA PRO A 630 -4.66 -4.51 6.43
C PRO A 630 -4.71 -3.38 7.47
N GLY A 631 -3.80 -2.41 7.37
CA GLY A 631 -3.72 -1.27 8.29
C GLY A 631 -4.31 0.02 7.73
N PHE A 632 -4.64 0.08 6.44
CA PHE A 632 -5.14 1.28 5.80
C PHE A 632 -6.09 0.95 4.66
N ARG A 633 -7.28 1.54 4.71
CA ARG A 633 -8.34 1.38 3.72
C ARG A 633 -9.02 2.75 3.56
N ALA A 634 -8.85 3.35 2.39
CA ALA A 634 -9.48 4.64 2.09
C ALA A 634 -9.52 4.89 0.58
N VAL A 635 -10.29 5.89 0.17
CA VAL A 635 -10.19 6.52 -1.15
C VAL A 635 -9.12 7.60 -1.06
N ILE A 636 -8.08 7.46 -1.88
CA ILE A 636 -6.96 8.41 -2.00
C ILE A 636 -6.56 8.69 -3.45
N ASP A 637 -7.09 7.92 -4.39
CA ASP A 637 -6.90 8.08 -5.83
C ASP A 637 -8.13 8.71 -6.44
N TYR A 638 -7.95 9.65 -7.38
CA TYR A 638 -9.07 10.36 -7.98
C TYR A 638 -8.88 10.60 -9.47
N ILE A 639 -10.00 10.65 -10.18
CA ILE A 639 -10.11 11.22 -11.53
C ILE A 639 -11.03 12.44 -11.42
N TRP A 640 -10.43 13.62 -11.46
CA TRP A 640 -11.13 14.90 -11.49
C TRP A 640 -11.35 15.35 -12.94
N TYR A 641 -12.50 15.96 -13.21
CA TYR A 641 -12.81 16.50 -14.54
C TYR A 641 -13.45 17.88 -14.48
N SER A 642 -13.19 18.72 -15.48
CA SER A 642 -13.81 20.04 -15.61
C SER A 642 -15.29 19.91 -16.02
N SER A 643 -16.21 20.04 -15.05
CA SER A 643 -17.65 19.79 -15.26
C SER A 643 -18.33 20.75 -16.24
N ALA A 644 -17.73 21.91 -16.49
CA ALA A 644 -18.18 22.86 -17.49
C ALA A 644 -18.08 22.30 -18.92
N ASN A 645 -17.02 21.53 -19.21
CA ASN A 645 -16.63 21.14 -20.57
C ASN A 645 -16.79 19.63 -20.82
N VAL A 646 -16.94 18.83 -19.76
CA VAL A 646 -16.98 17.36 -19.84
C VAL A 646 -18.17 16.82 -19.06
N VAL A 647 -18.81 15.77 -19.59
CA VAL A 647 -19.87 15.00 -18.91
C VAL A 647 -19.35 13.61 -18.60
N LEU A 648 -19.52 13.16 -17.36
CA LEU A 648 -19.21 11.79 -16.97
C LEU A 648 -20.33 10.83 -17.43
N ASN A 649 -20.02 9.81 -18.21
CA ASN A 649 -21.01 8.81 -18.66
C ASN A 649 -21.01 7.56 -17.80
N SER A 650 -19.84 6.99 -17.52
CA SER A 650 -19.72 5.73 -16.79
C SER A 650 -18.39 5.61 -16.05
N VAL A 651 -18.39 4.78 -15.01
CA VAL A 651 -17.17 4.39 -14.27
C VAL A 651 -17.12 2.90 -14.06
N VAL A 652 -15.94 2.34 -13.80
CA VAL A 652 -15.82 0.95 -13.34
C VAL A 652 -16.01 0.91 -11.83
N GLY A 653 -17.04 0.21 -11.35
CA GLY A 653 -17.46 0.18 -9.95
C GLY A 653 -16.58 -0.68 -9.04
N GLU A 654 -17.11 -0.96 -7.84
CA GLU A 654 -16.39 -1.68 -6.78
C GLU A 654 -16.03 -3.14 -7.10
N ILE A 655 -15.04 -3.63 -6.36
CA ILE A 655 -14.70 -5.04 -6.31
C ILE A 655 -15.82 -5.78 -5.56
N ASP A 656 -16.09 -7.01 -5.98
CA ASP A 656 -17.09 -7.86 -5.34
C ASP A 656 -16.88 -7.97 -3.82
N ARG A 657 -17.97 -7.77 -3.06
CA ARG A 657 -17.92 -7.72 -1.59
C ARG A 657 -17.58 -9.07 -0.97
N GLU A 658 -18.08 -10.17 -1.53
CA GLU A 658 -17.80 -11.51 -1.02
C GLU A 658 -16.33 -11.89 -1.21
N TYR A 659 -15.72 -11.40 -2.29
CA TYR A 659 -14.28 -11.52 -2.48
C TYR A 659 -13.50 -10.70 -1.44
N LEU A 660 -13.88 -9.43 -1.22
CA LEU A 660 -13.21 -8.54 -0.26
C LEU A 660 -13.29 -9.05 1.19
N GLU A 661 -14.35 -9.74 1.57
CA GLU A 661 -14.47 -10.35 2.90
C GLU A 661 -13.42 -11.45 3.17
N LYS A 662 -12.92 -12.09 2.10
CA LYS A 662 -11.95 -13.19 2.16
C LYS A 662 -10.51 -12.73 1.93
N VAL A 663 -10.29 -11.46 1.65
CA VAL A 663 -8.98 -10.89 1.33
C VAL A 663 -8.48 -10.01 2.47
N VAL A 664 -7.25 -10.28 2.90
CA VAL A 664 -6.60 -9.50 3.95
C VAL A 664 -6.24 -8.08 3.47
N GLY A 665 -5.73 -7.99 2.24
CA GLY A 665 -5.36 -6.74 1.58
C GLY A 665 -4.74 -7.01 0.21
N PHE A 666 -4.33 -5.93 -0.43
CA PHE A 666 -3.62 -5.93 -1.70
C PHE A 666 -2.15 -5.46 -1.52
N PRO A 667 -1.21 -5.79 -2.43
CA PRO A 667 -1.39 -6.67 -3.59
C PRO A 667 -1.70 -8.10 -3.14
N ASN A 668 -2.23 -8.90 -4.06
CA ASN A 668 -2.44 -10.33 -3.86
C ASN A 668 -2.28 -11.06 -5.21
N GLN A 669 -2.67 -12.34 -5.28
CA GLN A 669 -2.52 -13.16 -6.48
C GLN A 669 -3.24 -12.58 -7.71
N HIS A 670 -4.36 -11.87 -7.51
CA HIS A 670 -5.22 -11.33 -8.57
C HIS A 670 -5.08 -9.82 -8.77
N PHE A 671 -4.72 -9.08 -7.72
CA PHE A 671 -4.52 -7.63 -7.76
C PHE A 671 -3.04 -7.29 -7.56
N PRO A 672 -2.35 -6.76 -8.58
CA PRO A 672 -0.89 -6.61 -8.56
C PRO A 672 -0.38 -5.32 -7.88
N SER A 673 -1.28 -4.46 -7.42
CA SER A 673 -0.98 -3.24 -6.67
C SER A 673 -1.84 -3.21 -5.41
N ASP A 674 -1.41 -2.50 -4.38
CA ASP A 674 -2.25 -2.18 -3.22
C ASP A 674 -3.33 -1.13 -3.52
N HIS A 675 -3.25 -0.50 -4.69
CA HIS A 675 -4.28 0.37 -5.25
C HIS A 675 -5.17 -0.37 -6.26
N ILE A 676 -6.36 0.18 -6.49
CA ILE A 676 -7.34 -0.30 -7.46
C ILE A 676 -7.39 0.69 -8.62
N ALA A 677 -7.25 0.21 -9.86
CA ALA A 677 -7.32 1.09 -11.01
C ALA A 677 -8.70 1.77 -11.13
N LEU A 678 -8.69 3.08 -11.32
CA LEU A 678 -9.87 3.87 -11.63
C LEU A 678 -10.01 3.95 -13.14
N THR A 679 -11.23 3.78 -13.66
CA THR A 679 -11.52 3.98 -15.07
C THR A 679 -12.85 4.70 -15.23
N ALA A 680 -12.86 5.77 -16.03
CA ALA A 680 -14.03 6.59 -16.28
C ALA A 680 -14.15 6.92 -17.77
N THR A 681 -15.38 6.96 -18.26
CA THR A 681 -15.71 7.35 -19.64
C THR A 681 -16.45 8.67 -19.61
N PHE A 682 -16.02 9.58 -20.46
CA PHE A 682 -16.54 10.94 -20.52
C PHE A 682 -16.97 11.32 -21.93
N THR A 683 -17.96 12.20 -22.04
CA THR A 683 -18.35 12.89 -23.27
C THR A 683 -17.79 14.30 -23.20
N ILE A 684 -17.10 14.72 -24.27
CA ILE A 684 -16.58 16.07 -24.42
C ILE A 684 -17.71 16.95 -24.97
N LYS A 685 -17.98 18.07 -24.31
CA LYS A 685 -18.97 19.04 -24.79
C LYS A 685 -18.34 19.89 -25.90
N PRO A 686 -19.07 20.16 -27.00
CA PRO A 686 -18.59 21.09 -28.00
C PRO A 686 -18.39 22.48 -27.37
N PRO A 687 -17.29 23.18 -27.71
CA PRO A 687 -17.03 24.51 -27.18
C PRO A 687 -18.15 25.48 -27.59
N ARG A 688 -18.72 26.17 -26.60
CA ARG A 688 -19.91 27.04 -26.79
C ARG A 688 -19.72 28.20 -27.78
N GLU A 689 -18.51 28.44 -28.27
CA GLU A 689 -18.14 29.58 -29.12
C GLU A 689 -17.77 29.18 -30.56
N ALA A 690 -18.26 28.05 -31.07
CA ALA A 690 -18.40 27.89 -32.51
C ALA A 690 -19.44 28.92 -33.00
N ASN A 691 -18.99 30.13 -33.33
CA ASN A 691 -19.80 31.11 -34.04
C ASN A 691 -20.39 30.41 -35.27
N ALA A 692 -21.68 30.10 -35.24
CA ALA A 692 -22.42 29.91 -36.47
C ALA A 692 -22.16 31.15 -37.33
N PRO A 693 -21.72 31.01 -38.60
CA PRO A 693 -21.55 32.17 -39.46
C PRO A 693 -22.88 32.91 -39.49
N ARG A 694 -22.91 34.15 -38.97
CA ARG A 694 -24.09 35.00 -39.09
C ARG A 694 -24.37 35.14 -40.58
N LEU A 695 -25.43 34.49 -41.05
CA LEU A 695 -25.94 34.73 -42.39
C LEU A 695 -26.16 36.24 -42.54
N PRO A 696 -25.68 36.87 -43.62
CA PRO A 696 -25.92 38.29 -43.84
C PRO A 696 -27.43 38.53 -43.83
N PRO A 697 -27.91 39.64 -43.22
CA PRO A 697 -29.32 39.93 -43.19
C PRO A 697 -29.84 40.02 -44.63
N THR A 698 -30.76 39.12 -44.98
CA THR A 698 -31.53 39.23 -46.19
C THR A 698 -32.45 40.43 -46.02
N PHE A 699 -32.10 41.54 -46.65
CA PHE A 699 -33.05 42.63 -46.85
C PHE A 699 -34.03 42.17 -47.93
N SER A 700 -35.22 41.78 -47.49
CA SER A 700 -36.40 41.53 -48.34
C SER A 700 -37.14 42.83 -48.62
#